data_AF-A0A7V4HFA0-F1
#
_entry.id   AF-A0A7V4HFA0-F1
#
_cell.length_a   1.000
_cell.length_b   1.000
_cell.length_c   1.000
_cell.angle_alpha   90.00
_cell.angle_beta   90.00
_cell.angle_gamma   90.00
#
_symmetry.space_group_name_H-M   'P 1'
#
loop_
_entity.id
_entity.type
_entity.pdbx_description
1 polymer ?
#
loop_
_entity_poly.entity_id
_entity_poly.type
_entity_poly.pdbx_seq_one_letter_code
_entity_poly.pdbx_strand_id
1 'polypeptide(L)'
;MKAAEEVWHSRTLRLAMASLMTICMVRRPAAASEQAARPVSERLREAVDKAQLVRMDDGAMYVNAERVIREALGQPEGELKIGSDRSEVEAAVQRLAERLPEGGAIHLGQLEGRFDLRGVRDGLAISGGRGTVVLGAGQKNLTVMRCGGVSLEGGDPSRGPLRNFTALFTHVGRIMCPVEDSAFIAAVNGWARYAFEAKARIDNTLFLWFSRNWPFADYNAHLAKPDPEWWQKNCQVKFDFQGGGRNTRVYLMIETDYGNPGVGVWIANADGAAFYHGATERGSSQGPGCYYLQNCRRTQVGLRRIFCGSRGGGSGAVPAHAMTVEGGEGNVLHVIADMANAVESSIVNSDPRLQVWAVNAEFGGEGLDGPEIVRFAYSPHTARLEGSNAVLAAELAEKNAQKWIEERARKSGFEATAERLAWEKNLILSGREAWWPINARDEQTLQWGSHDLIQAEGRLPTGRNFPPPPSIPATGAPRSFRPLYYTQEKGYGRALLEAGADPSGKQPSDDAFAKVMYGGRSAAEVQDLVARASAGDAAAYDALVPRQEGAKDRRVNAGPLEVPAGTFRLTRTIWIGGIHSGMIGAGSERTVLRFDGDIVGIRQTQRGPMGNMTLEGGRVGLAITGADHGDSVPPFAKSYIAGQDYFNLVFRGQTFAGMHIGNDDPGRMGGAEFDQNKFVGLRFENTGEYGIYFNNSMLDKWLLLNAEFEGQKKAGISIRFNNLIHGGLYNCAFRHIDGPGIDFMGGNPLLGFRPYIVMVDQCSFQECGRADAPAVDFGYCELSAFLRTTITTTGKVVRAGFMGAPQHMEDVRVDVRTADEQPAVVLRAVRHGMTARANGHILRDIQASGPVAWTNDANSGNSLYSRTLEIYGKDPSVPLKWDSNPAAGELAPTNGWVHPYLFYRCRFGQKEYDYALLNVDPDRNVVLKEIRLSSQTEGAPAR
;
A
#
# COMPACT_ATOMS: atom_id res chain seq x y z
N MET A 1 9.79 5.94 -43.89
CA MET A 1 8.91 5.18 -44.80
C MET A 1 9.67 4.16 -45.65
N LYS A 2 10.73 4.50 -46.41
CA LYS A 2 11.58 3.48 -47.08
C LYS A 2 12.24 2.46 -46.13
N ALA A 3 12.64 2.89 -44.93
CA ALA A 3 13.10 1.99 -43.86
C ALA A 3 12.02 1.01 -43.33
N ALA A 4 10.73 1.27 -43.59
CA ALA A 4 9.63 0.36 -43.25
C ALA A 4 9.32 -0.64 -44.39
N GLU A 5 9.59 -0.28 -45.65
CA GLU A 5 9.52 -1.21 -46.80
C GLU A 5 10.66 -2.24 -46.78
N GLU A 6 11.87 -1.87 -46.34
CA GLU A 6 13.01 -2.81 -46.26
C GLU A 6 12.86 -3.87 -45.15
N VAL A 7 12.10 -3.57 -44.09
CA VAL A 7 11.77 -4.54 -43.03
C VAL A 7 10.77 -5.60 -43.53
N TRP A 8 9.87 -5.24 -44.46
CA TRP A 8 8.85 -6.13 -45.00
C TRP A 8 9.40 -7.19 -45.99
N HIS A 9 10.61 -6.98 -46.52
CA HIS A 9 11.28 -7.90 -47.45
C HIS A 9 12.50 -8.63 -46.87
N SER A 10 12.72 -8.52 -45.56
CA SER A 10 13.85 -9.16 -44.87
C SER A 10 13.82 -10.69 -44.97
N ARG A 11 14.99 -11.27 -45.30
CA ARG A 11 15.31 -12.71 -45.32
C ARG A 11 14.94 -13.43 -44.00
N THR A 12 14.80 -12.68 -42.90
CA THR A 12 14.37 -13.14 -41.58
C THR A 12 12.96 -13.72 -41.57
N LEU A 13 12.04 -13.22 -42.43
CA LEU A 13 10.68 -13.77 -42.52
C LEU A 13 10.64 -15.12 -43.27
N ARG A 14 11.58 -15.37 -44.18
CA ARG A 14 11.69 -16.65 -44.91
C ARG A 14 12.39 -17.75 -44.10
N LEU A 15 13.29 -17.37 -43.18
CA LEU A 15 13.87 -18.29 -42.19
C LEU A 15 12.86 -18.66 -41.08
N ALA A 16 11.96 -17.74 -40.71
CA ALA A 16 10.87 -18.01 -39.76
C ALA A 16 9.86 -19.07 -40.25
N MET A 17 9.65 -19.23 -41.56
CA MET A 17 8.81 -20.30 -42.11
C MET A 17 9.53 -21.66 -42.21
N ALA A 18 10.85 -21.71 -42.33
CA ALA A 18 11.60 -22.98 -42.33
C ALA A 18 11.64 -23.64 -40.94
N SER A 19 11.61 -22.85 -39.87
CA SER A 19 11.48 -23.34 -38.49
C SER A 19 10.06 -23.81 -38.15
N LEU A 20 9.05 -23.45 -38.95
CA LEU A 20 7.66 -23.88 -38.76
C LEU A 20 7.40 -25.30 -39.26
N MET A 21 8.27 -25.87 -40.11
CA MET A 21 8.05 -27.18 -40.74
C MET A 21 8.80 -28.36 -40.09
N THR A 22 9.53 -28.16 -38.98
CA THR A 22 10.22 -29.29 -38.28
C THR A 22 9.57 -29.66 -36.94
N ILE A 23 8.31 -29.26 -36.70
CA ILE A 23 7.57 -29.60 -35.47
C ILE A 23 6.27 -30.34 -35.83
N CYS A 24 6.39 -31.35 -36.69
CA CYS A 24 5.43 -32.44 -36.82
C CYS A 24 6.01 -33.79 -36.35
N MET A 25 7.20 -33.82 -35.75
CA MET A 25 7.70 -35.04 -35.11
C MET A 25 7.22 -35.12 -33.67
N VAL A 26 6.08 -35.78 -33.52
CA VAL A 26 5.65 -36.49 -32.31
C VAL A 26 6.85 -37.22 -31.70
N ARG A 27 7.34 -36.78 -30.55
CA ARG A 27 7.91 -37.72 -29.59
C ARG A 27 6.78 -38.14 -28.67
N ARG A 28 6.29 -39.37 -28.88
CA ARG A 28 5.59 -40.14 -27.84
C ARG A 28 6.45 -40.07 -26.56
N PRO A 29 5.85 -40.03 -25.37
CA PRO A 29 6.60 -40.35 -24.16
C PRO A 29 7.23 -41.73 -24.39
N ALA A 30 8.55 -41.80 -24.33
CA ALA A 30 9.24 -43.08 -24.24
C ALA A 30 8.66 -43.82 -23.03
N ALA A 31 8.49 -45.14 -23.16
CA ALA A 31 7.89 -45.98 -22.14
C ALA A 31 8.43 -45.63 -20.74
N ALA A 32 7.53 -45.28 -19.83
CA ALA A 32 7.84 -44.88 -18.46
C ALA A 32 8.62 -45.96 -17.65
N SER A 33 8.84 -47.15 -18.21
CA SER A 33 9.49 -48.28 -17.54
C SER A 33 11.03 -48.27 -17.59
N GLU A 34 11.68 -47.63 -18.57
CA GLU A 34 13.17 -47.60 -18.64
C GLU A 34 13.78 -46.38 -17.92
N GLN A 35 13.11 -45.23 -17.94
CA GLN A 35 13.58 -44.02 -17.25
C GLN A 35 13.48 -44.11 -15.72
N ALA A 36 12.59 -44.95 -15.19
CA ALA A 36 12.43 -45.13 -13.74
C ALA A 36 13.62 -45.84 -13.06
N ALA A 37 14.47 -46.54 -13.81
CA ALA A 37 15.60 -47.31 -13.27
C ALA A 37 16.90 -46.50 -13.07
N ARG A 38 17.00 -45.28 -13.64
CA ARG A 38 18.20 -44.44 -13.56
C ARG A 38 18.17 -43.53 -12.32
N PRO A 39 19.32 -43.24 -11.69
CA PRO A 39 19.39 -42.30 -10.57
C PRO A 39 18.77 -40.95 -10.92
N VAL A 40 18.00 -40.37 -9.99
CA VAL A 40 17.31 -39.08 -10.17
C VAL A 40 18.30 -37.97 -10.54
N SER A 41 19.49 -37.97 -9.94
CA SER A 41 20.58 -37.05 -10.25
C SER A 41 21.06 -37.11 -11.71
N GLU A 42 21.07 -38.30 -12.32
CA GLU A 42 21.47 -38.48 -13.73
C GLU A 42 20.36 -37.97 -14.67
N ARG A 43 19.11 -38.31 -14.37
CA ARG A 43 17.93 -37.87 -15.14
C ARG A 43 17.79 -36.35 -15.12
N LEU A 44 17.93 -35.74 -13.95
CA LEU A 44 17.90 -34.28 -13.80
C LEU A 44 19.04 -33.62 -14.57
N ARG A 45 20.26 -34.15 -14.49
CA ARG A 45 21.40 -33.63 -15.26
C ARG A 45 21.14 -33.67 -16.76
N GLU A 46 20.68 -34.80 -17.27
CA GLU A 46 20.37 -34.98 -18.70
C GLU A 46 19.24 -34.04 -19.15
N ALA A 47 18.20 -33.87 -18.33
CA ALA A 47 17.11 -32.95 -18.62
C ALA A 47 17.58 -31.49 -18.62
N VAL A 48 18.42 -31.10 -17.66
CA VAL A 48 19.02 -29.76 -17.62
C VAL A 48 19.88 -29.51 -18.85
N ASP A 49 20.70 -30.46 -19.30
CA ASP A 49 21.56 -30.28 -20.47
C ASP A 49 20.74 -30.16 -21.77
N LYS A 50 19.59 -30.86 -21.84
CA LYS A 50 18.68 -30.85 -23.00
C LYS A 50 17.63 -29.76 -22.95
N ALA A 51 17.44 -29.07 -21.82
CA ALA A 51 16.40 -28.07 -21.68
C ALA A 51 16.59 -26.94 -22.71
N GLN A 52 15.53 -26.66 -23.46
CA GLN A 52 15.50 -25.61 -24.47
C GLN A 52 15.27 -24.26 -23.80
N LEU A 53 16.13 -23.30 -24.10
CA LEU A 53 15.91 -21.91 -23.72
C LEU A 53 15.02 -21.24 -24.76
N VAL A 54 13.95 -20.59 -24.32
CA VAL A 54 12.99 -19.90 -25.18
C VAL A 54 13.42 -18.45 -25.32
N ARG A 55 13.56 -17.95 -26.55
CA ARG A 55 13.82 -16.53 -26.79
C ARG A 55 12.51 -15.73 -26.69
N MET A 56 12.52 -14.73 -25.83
CA MET A 56 11.45 -13.77 -25.57
C MET A 56 11.51 -12.62 -26.59
N ASP A 57 10.39 -11.90 -26.76
CA ASP A 57 10.28 -10.82 -27.75
C ASP A 57 11.14 -9.58 -27.41
N ASP A 58 11.42 -9.35 -26.12
CA ASP A 58 12.38 -8.34 -25.66
C ASP A 58 13.85 -8.77 -25.84
N GLY A 59 14.06 -9.96 -26.44
CA GLY A 59 15.36 -10.57 -26.67
C GLY A 59 15.90 -11.39 -25.50
N ALA A 60 15.24 -11.39 -24.33
CA ALA A 60 15.65 -12.20 -23.19
C ALA A 60 15.53 -13.70 -23.49
N MET A 61 16.31 -14.53 -22.81
CA MET A 61 16.15 -15.99 -22.89
C MET A 61 15.46 -16.49 -21.63
N TYR A 62 14.54 -17.43 -21.76
CA TYR A 62 13.67 -17.92 -20.70
C TYR A 62 13.74 -19.44 -20.53
N VAL A 63 13.53 -19.94 -19.31
CA VAL A 63 13.31 -21.36 -19.04
C VAL A 63 12.29 -21.61 -17.92
N ASN A 64 11.39 -22.58 -18.11
CA ASN A 64 10.51 -23.10 -17.07
C ASN A 64 11.17 -24.29 -16.35
N ALA A 65 11.73 -24.04 -15.17
CA ALA A 65 12.44 -25.05 -14.39
C ALA A 65 11.50 -26.16 -13.87
N GLU A 66 10.28 -25.81 -13.46
CA GLU A 66 9.29 -26.78 -12.99
C GLU A 66 8.99 -27.82 -14.08
N ARG A 67 8.75 -27.38 -15.31
CA ARG A 67 8.49 -28.29 -16.43
C ARG A 67 9.66 -29.22 -16.69
N VAL A 68 10.87 -28.66 -16.78
CA VAL A 68 12.10 -29.46 -17.01
C VAL A 68 12.25 -30.53 -15.92
N ILE A 69 12.02 -30.16 -14.65
CA ILE A 69 12.13 -31.07 -13.52
C ILE A 69 11.01 -32.12 -13.53
N ARG A 70 9.76 -31.73 -13.84
CA ARG A 70 8.63 -32.68 -13.98
C ARG A 70 8.89 -33.73 -15.04
N GLU A 71 9.31 -33.30 -16.22
CA GLU A 71 9.67 -34.19 -17.32
C GLU A 71 10.82 -35.12 -16.92
N ALA A 72 11.85 -34.59 -16.26
CA ALA A 72 12.97 -35.37 -15.76
C ALA A 72 12.53 -36.43 -14.73
N LEU A 73 11.59 -36.09 -13.85
CA LEU A 73 11.03 -36.96 -12.82
C LEU A 73 9.90 -37.87 -13.32
N GLY A 74 9.41 -37.68 -14.55
CA GLY A 74 8.31 -38.45 -15.13
C GLY A 74 6.98 -38.21 -14.40
N GLN A 75 6.81 -37.03 -13.80
CA GLN A 75 5.61 -36.68 -13.05
C GLN A 75 4.60 -35.95 -13.96
N PRO A 76 3.29 -36.28 -13.89
CA PRO A 76 2.27 -35.57 -14.64
C PRO A 76 2.08 -34.12 -14.15
N GLU A 77 1.32 -33.33 -14.92
CA GLU A 77 0.81 -32.03 -14.46
C GLU A 77 -0.07 -32.21 -13.21
N GLY A 78 0.18 -31.43 -12.16
CA GLY A 78 -0.46 -31.60 -10.84
C GLY A 78 0.45 -31.16 -9.69
N GLU A 79 0.26 -31.65 -8.47
CA GLU A 79 1.16 -31.35 -7.34
C GLU A 79 2.53 -32.03 -7.54
N LEU A 80 3.63 -31.27 -7.52
CA LEU A 80 4.98 -31.83 -7.66
C LEU A 80 5.41 -32.48 -6.34
N LYS A 81 5.83 -33.75 -6.38
CA LYS A 81 6.35 -34.46 -5.20
C LYS A 81 7.86 -34.62 -5.34
N ILE A 82 8.62 -33.76 -4.67
CA ILE A 82 10.10 -33.75 -4.72
C ILE A 82 10.69 -34.83 -3.77
N GLY A 83 10.00 -35.20 -2.70
CA GLY A 83 10.42 -36.30 -1.81
C GLY A 83 11.81 -36.08 -1.20
N SER A 84 12.64 -37.12 -1.18
CA SER A 84 14.03 -37.09 -0.70
C SER A 84 15.02 -36.40 -1.65
N ASP A 85 14.64 -36.17 -2.91
CA ASP A 85 15.55 -35.74 -3.98
C ASP A 85 15.73 -34.20 -4.04
N ARG A 86 15.50 -33.54 -2.91
CA ARG A 86 15.43 -32.08 -2.82
C ARG A 86 16.75 -31.41 -3.18
N SER A 87 17.87 -31.97 -2.73
CA SER A 87 19.19 -31.42 -3.02
C SER A 87 19.57 -31.56 -4.50
N GLU A 88 19.17 -32.66 -5.16
CA GLU A 88 19.35 -32.82 -6.60
C GLU A 88 18.53 -31.81 -7.40
N VAL A 89 17.28 -31.57 -6.98
CA VAL A 89 16.41 -30.56 -7.61
C VAL A 89 16.96 -29.16 -7.43
N GLU A 90 17.44 -28.80 -6.24
CA GLU A 90 18.08 -27.50 -5.98
C GLU A 90 19.30 -27.29 -6.89
N ALA A 91 20.16 -28.31 -7.03
CA ALA A 91 21.31 -28.28 -7.94
C ALA A 91 20.90 -28.19 -9.42
N ALA A 92 19.80 -28.83 -9.83
CA ALA A 92 19.29 -28.77 -11.19
C ALA A 92 18.77 -27.36 -11.53
N VAL A 93 18.04 -26.72 -10.61
CA VAL A 93 17.57 -25.33 -10.76
C VAL A 93 18.75 -24.37 -10.90
N GLN A 94 19.77 -24.51 -10.05
CA GLN A 94 20.98 -23.70 -10.12
C GLN A 94 21.63 -23.80 -11.51
N ARG A 95 21.85 -25.03 -12.01
CA ARG A 95 22.45 -25.25 -13.33
C ARG A 95 21.60 -24.67 -14.47
N LEU A 96 20.28 -24.76 -14.39
CA LEU A 96 19.39 -24.13 -15.38
C LEU A 96 19.55 -22.61 -15.40
N ALA A 97 19.62 -21.99 -14.22
CA ALA A 97 19.79 -20.55 -14.11
C ALA A 97 21.17 -20.10 -14.62
N GLU A 98 22.24 -20.87 -14.38
CA GLU A 98 23.59 -20.59 -14.88
C GLU A 98 23.72 -20.68 -16.41
N ARG A 99 22.83 -21.45 -17.07
CA ARG A 99 22.75 -21.53 -18.54
C ARG A 99 22.12 -20.28 -19.17
N LEU A 100 21.38 -19.49 -18.42
CA LEU A 100 20.74 -18.28 -18.94
C LEU A 100 21.80 -17.18 -19.20
N PRO A 101 21.70 -16.44 -20.31
CA PRO A 101 22.52 -15.27 -20.55
C PRO A 101 22.16 -14.15 -19.58
N GLU A 102 22.98 -13.09 -19.59
CA GLU A 102 22.65 -11.85 -18.89
C GLU A 102 21.29 -11.32 -19.36
N GLY A 103 20.43 -10.90 -18.42
CA GLY A 103 19.07 -10.47 -18.73
C GLY A 103 18.07 -11.61 -19.00
N GLY A 104 18.45 -12.88 -18.79
CA GLY A 104 17.56 -14.02 -18.93
C GLY A 104 16.46 -14.10 -17.86
N ALA A 105 15.58 -15.10 -17.97
CA ALA A 105 14.48 -15.32 -17.04
C ALA A 105 14.27 -16.81 -16.69
N ILE A 106 13.92 -17.10 -15.45
CA ILE A 106 13.62 -18.44 -14.96
C ILE A 106 12.29 -18.46 -14.20
N HIS A 107 11.47 -19.47 -14.50
CA HIS A 107 10.23 -19.75 -13.76
C HIS A 107 10.38 -21.01 -12.93
N LEU A 108 10.20 -20.88 -11.61
CA LEU A 108 10.29 -21.97 -10.64
C LEU A 108 8.94 -22.65 -10.37
N GLY A 109 7.82 -22.01 -10.72
CA GLY A 109 6.51 -22.66 -10.68
C GLY A 109 6.06 -23.13 -9.29
N GLN A 110 5.82 -24.42 -9.06
CA GLN A 110 5.51 -24.99 -7.74
C GLN A 110 6.72 -25.59 -7.00
N LEU A 111 7.95 -25.39 -7.50
CA LEU A 111 9.15 -25.96 -6.88
C LEU A 111 9.34 -25.45 -5.44
N GLU A 112 9.56 -26.39 -4.52
CA GLU A 112 9.92 -26.13 -3.12
C GLU A 112 11.40 -26.45 -2.92
N GLY A 113 12.13 -25.63 -2.17
CA GLY A 113 13.58 -25.77 -2.09
C GLY A 113 14.27 -24.54 -1.52
N ARG A 114 15.58 -24.63 -1.38
CA ARG A 114 16.48 -23.49 -1.17
C ARG A 114 17.39 -23.40 -2.40
N PHE A 115 17.06 -22.50 -3.31
CA PHE A 115 17.72 -22.38 -4.61
C PHE A 115 18.87 -21.38 -4.49
N ASP A 116 20.11 -21.86 -4.41
CA ASP A 116 21.30 -21.02 -4.40
C ASP A 116 21.61 -20.50 -5.80
N LEU A 117 21.27 -19.24 -6.05
CA LEU A 117 21.44 -18.58 -7.34
C LEU A 117 22.51 -17.48 -7.27
N ARG A 118 23.45 -17.55 -6.31
CA ARG A 118 24.53 -16.55 -6.17
C ARG A 118 25.54 -16.58 -7.33
N GLY A 119 25.63 -17.72 -8.03
CA GLY A 119 26.50 -17.91 -9.20
C GLY A 119 25.89 -17.48 -10.53
N VAL A 120 24.64 -17.03 -10.57
CA VAL A 120 23.95 -16.71 -11.82
C VAL A 120 24.38 -15.34 -12.37
N ARG A 121 24.18 -15.15 -13.68
CA ARG A 121 24.54 -13.92 -14.39
C ARG A 121 23.64 -12.74 -13.98
N ASP A 122 24.16 -11.53 -14.17
CA ASP A 122 23.44 -10.28 -13.92
C ASP A 122 22.18 -10.19 -14.80
N GLY A 123 21.21 -9.37 -14.40
CA GLY A 123 19.99 -9.16 -15.19
C GLY A 123 18.94 -10.27 -15.07
N LEU A 124 19.21 -11.36 -14.34
CA LEU A 124 18.31 -12.50 -14.26
C LEU A 124 16.98 -12.15 -13.57
N ALA A 125 15.88 -12.53 -14.22
CA ALA A 125 14.53 -12.41 -13.70
C ALA A 125 14.02 -13.78 -13.20
N ILE A 126 13.54 -13.86 -11.97
CA ILE A 126 13.17 -15.10 -11.28
C ILE A 126 11.72 -15.01 -10.83
N SER A 127 10.97 -16.08 -11.01
CA SER A 127 9.54 -16.05 -10.70
C SER A 127 8.98 -17.37 -10.18
N GLY A 128 7.96 -17.28 -9.31
CA GLY A 128 7.27 -18.45 -8.78
C GLY A 128 8.13 -19.28 -7.82
N GLY A 129 7.65 -20.46 -7.47
CA GLY A 129 8.27 -21.37 -6.51
C GLY A 129 7.79 -21.10 -5.08
N ARG A 130 7.63 -22.15 -4.28
CA ARG A 130 7.35 -22.05 -2.84
C ARG A 130 8.64 -22.10 -2.01
N GLY A 131 9.78 -22.31 -2.65
CA GLY A 131 11.10 -22.28 -2.04
C GLY A 131 11.67 -20.88 -1.79
N THR A 132 12.82 -20.86 -1.11
CA THR A 132 13.62 -19.65 -0.89
C THR A 132 14.69 -19.54 -1.97
N VAL A 133 14.74 -18.41 -2.66
CA VAL A 133 15.83 -18.06 -3.58
C VAL A 133 16.95 -17.37 -2.78
N VAL A 134 18.18 -17.84 -2.93
CA VAL A 134 19.36 -17.25 -2.28
C VAL A 134 20.18 -16.47 -3.30
N LEU A 135 20.38 -15.18 -3.04
CA LEU A 135 21.19 -14.26 -3.83
C LEU A 135 22.27 -13.63 -2.95
N GLY A 136 23.23 -12.90 -3.51
CA GLY A 136 24.37 -12.41 -2.75
C GLY A 136 25.09 -11.22 -3.37
N ALA A 137 26.09 -10.72 -2.66
CA ALA A 137 26.96 -9.62 -3.09
C ALA A 137 27.62 -9.91 -4.46
N GLY A 138 27.87 -8.85 -5.23
CA GLY A 138 28.50 -8.91 -6.54
C GLY A 138 27.54 -9.09 -7.72
N GLN A 139 26.26 -9.38 -7.47
CA GLN A 139 25.23 -9.54 -8.50
C GLN A 139 24.48 -8.23 -8.78
N LYS A 140 24.00 -8.05 -10.03
CA LYS A 140 23.32 -6.81 -10.45
C LYS A 140 22.07 -7.05 -11.29
N ASN A 141 21.16 -6.07 -11.26
CA ASN A 141 19.98 -5.98 -12.15
C ASN A 141 19.02 -7.18 -12.02
N LEU A 142 18.93 -7.77 -10.83
CA LEU A 142 18.12 -8.96 -10.60
C LEU A 142 16.66 -8.60 -10.26
N THR A 143 15.72 -9.43 -10.70
CA THR A 143 14.30 -9.29 -10.29
C THR A 143 13.79 -10.63 -9.77
N VAL A 144 13.13 -10.65 -8.63
CA VAL A 144 12.45 -11.84 -8.08
C VAL A 144 10.97 -11.52 -7.85
N MET A 145 10.06 -12.38 -8.30
CA MET A 145 8.62 -12.18 -8.12
C MET A 145 7.88 -13.44 -7.69
N ARG A 146 6.98 -13.32 -6.70
CA ARG A 146 6.10 -14.41 -6.23
C ARG A 146 6.82 -15.72 -5.86
N CYS A 147 8.04 -15.61 -5.33
CA CYS A 147 8.74 -16.74 -4.73
C CYS A 147 8.32 -16.91 -3.27
N GLY A 148 8.38 -18.14 -2.75
CA GLY A 148 8.10 -18.46 -1.34
C GLY A 148 8.99 -17.68 -0.37
N GLY A 149 10.24 -17.38 -0.76
CA GLY A 149 11.01 -16.32 -0.13
C GLY A 149 12.28 -15.94 -0.89
N VAL A 150 12.92 -14.88 -0.43
CA VAL A 150 14.26 -14.43 -0.83
C VAL A 150 15.13 -14.29 0.41
N SER A 151 16.37 -14.75 0.30
CA SER A 151 17.42 -14.54 1.27
C SER A 151 18.65 -13.97 0.57
N LEU A 152 19.18 -12.86 1.07
CA LEU A 152 20.42 -12.27 0.54
C LEU A 152 21.57 -12.65 1.47
N GLU A 153 22.48 -13.51 1.02
CA GLU A 153 23.49 -14.14 1.87
C GLU A 153 24.84 -14.30 1.16
N GLY A 154 25.93 -13.85 1.80
CA GLY A 154 27.29 -14.02 1.25
C GLY A 154 27.44 -13.41 -0.15
N GLY A 155 28.07 -14.15 -1.06
CA GLY A 155 28.39 -13.70 -2.43
C GLY A 155 29.88 -13.38 -2.60
N ASP A 156 30.23 -12.72 -3.70
CA ASP A 156 31.60 -12.26 -3.96
C ASP A 156 31.72 -10.77 -3.58
N PRO A 157 32.16 -10.44 -2.34
CA PRO A 157 32.23 -9.06 -1.88
C PRO A 157 33.26 -8.24 -2.66
N SER A 158 34.21 -8.88 -3.37
CA SER A 158 35.19 -8.17 -4.21
C SER A 158 34.53 -7.47 -5.41
N ARG A 159 33.36 -7.96 -5.82
CA ARG A 159 32.53 -7.37 -6.90
C ARG A 159 31.57 -6.27 -6.42
N GLY A 160 31.61 -5.94 -5.13
CA GLY A 160 30.78 -4.90 -4.51
C GLY A 160 29.43 -5.41 -3.99
N PRO A 161 28.52 -4.49 -3.59
CA PRO A 161 27.20 -4.85 -3.09
C PRO A 161 26.34 -5.47 -4.20
N LEU A 162 25.27 -6.15 -3.79
CA LEU A 162 24.18 -6.49 -4.69
C LEU A 162 23.45 -5.20 -5.10
N ARG A 163 23.28 -4.97 -6.40
CA ARG A 163 22.76 -3.70 -6.96
C ARG A 163 21.55 -3.86 -7.87
N ASN A 164 20.69 -2.86 -7.95
CA ASN A 164 19.54 -2.83 -8.87
C ASN A 164 18.65 -4.06 -8.70
N PHE A 165 18.46 -4.51 -7.46
CA PHE A 165 17.65 -5.68 -7.16
C PHE A 165 16.22 -5.28 -6.88
N THR A 166 15.27 -6.04 -7.43
CA THR A 166 13.84 -5.85 -7.20
C THR A 166 13.20 -7.14 -6.72
N ALA A 167 12.66 -7.14 -5.50
CA ALA A 167 11.85 -8.24 -4.95
C ALA A 167 10.37 -7.84 -4.93
N LEU A 168 9.49 -8.56 -5.62
CA LEU A 168 8.07 -8.26 -5.74
C LEU A 168 7.22 -9.42 -5.19
N PHE A 169 6.40 -9.14 -4.18
CA PHE A 169 5.43 -10.09 -3.62
C PHE A 169 6.08 -11.40 -3.17
N THR A 170 7.25 -11.28 -2.57
CA THR A 170 8.01 -12.40 -2.01
C THR A 170 8.34 -12.10 -0.56
N HIS A 171 8.41 -13.15 0.26
CA HIS A 171 8.84 -13.02 1.64
C HIS A 171 10.36 -12.78 1.68
N VAL A 172 10.79 -11.64 2.20
CA VAL A 172 12.22 -11.36 2.40
C VAL A 172 12.51 -11.64 3.87
N GLY A 173 13.20 -12.74 4.16
CA GLY A 173 13.47 -13.12 5.55
C GLY A 173 14.79 -12.58 6.09
N ARG A 174 15.82 -12.52 5.24
CA ARG A 174 17.18 -12.14 5.65
C ARG A 174 17.91 -11.32 4.60
N ILE A 175 18.63 -10.30 5.06
CA ILE A 175 19.59 -9.52 4.26
C ILE A 175 20.92 -9.48 5.01
N MET A 176 21.84 -10.36 4.61
CA MET A 176 23.12 -10.63 5.28
C MET A 176 24.33 -10.28 4.39
N CYS A 177 24.10 -9.63 3.24
CA CYS A 177 25.15 -9.12 2.38
C CYS A 177 24.85 -7.65 2.01
N PRO A 178 25.88 -6.84 1.65
CA PRO A 178 25.66 -5.45 1.28
C PRO A 178 24.70 -5.29 0.09
N VAL A 179 23.79 -4.32 0.17
CA VAL A 179 22.78 -4.02 -0.86
C VAL A 179 22.79 -2.53 -1.16
N GLU A 180 22.69 -2.19 -2.44
CA GLU A 180 22.56 -0.81 -2.90
C GLU A 180 21.55 -0.75 -4.04
N ASP A 181 20.96 0.42 -4.25
CA ASP A 181 20.08 0.69 -5.39
C ASP A 181 19.01 -0.40 -5.56
N SER A 182 18.30 -0.78 -4.49
CA SER A 182 17.38 -1.92 -4.53
C SER A 182 15.98 -1.58 -4.04
N ALA A 183 15.00 -2.42 -4.38
CA ALA A 183 13.61 -2.25 -3.97
C ALA A 183 12.98 -3.57 -3.55
N PHE A 184 12.39 -3.59 -2.36
CA PHE A 184 11.76 -4.73 -1.74
C PHE A 184 10.30 -4.43 -1.50
N ILE A 185 9.42 -5.10 -2.22
CA ILE A 185 7.98 -5.03 -2.04
C ILE A 185 7.55 -6.36 -1.44
N ALA A 186 7.59 -6.40 -0.12
CA ALA A 186 7.37 -7.62 0.65
C ALA A 186 5.92 -7.72 1.12
N ALA A 187 5.36 -8.92 0.96
CA ALA A 187 4.16 -9.33 1.66
C ALA A 187 4.56 -10.47 2.61
N VAL A 188 4.56 -10.22 3.92
CA VAL A 188 4.86 -11.26 4.92
C VAL A 188 3.64 -11.41 5.80
N ASN A 189 3.11 -12.63 5.91
CA ASN A 189 2.07 -12.94 6.87
C ASN A 189 2.73 -13.66 8.05
N GLY A 190 2.67 -13.05 9.23
CA GLY A 190 3.22 -13.61 10.47
C GLY A 190 4.63 -13.12 10.78
N TRP A 191 4.76 -12.40 11.90
CA TRP A 191 6.05 -12.01 12.45
C TRP A 191 6.35 -12.84 13.71
N ALA A 192 7.05 -13.95 13.54
CA ALA A 192 7.76 -14.55 14.64
C ALA A 192 8.90 -13.63 15.12
N ARG A 193 9.52 -13.94 16.27
CA ARG A 193 10.81 -13.34 16.64
C ARG A 193 11.77 -13.48 15.46
N TYR A 194 12.42 -12.39 15.07
CA TYR A 194 13.29 -12.34 13.89
C TYR A 194 12.63 -12.81 12.57
N ALA A 195 11.34 -12.52 12.38
CA ALA A 195 10.71 -12.75 11.07
C ALA A 195 11.40 -11.96 9.95
N PHE A 196 12.07 -10.86 10.30
CA PHE A 196 13.03 -10.19 9.42
C PHE A 196 14.31 -9.83 10.14
N GLU A 197 15.43 -10.12 9.49
CA GLU A 197 16.73 -9.60 9.88
C GLU A 197 17.49 -9.06 8.67
N ALA A 198 17.77 -7.76 8.69
CA ALA A 198 18.83 -7.15 7.91
C ALA A 198 20.03 -6.92 8.81
N LYS A 199 21.18 -7.49 8.45
CA LYS A 199 22.48 -7.29 9.11
C LYS A 199 23.56 -7.10 8.05
N ALA A 200 23.52 -5.94 7.40
CA ALA A 200 24.40 -5.60 6.31
C ALA A 200 24.36 -4.08 6.03
N ARG A 201 25.36 -3.60 5.29
CA ARG A 201 25.32 -2.25 4.71
C ARG A 201 24.24 -2.15 3.63
N ILE A 202 23.20 -1.35 3.85
CA ILE A 202 22.08 -1.16 2.93
C ILE A 202 21.90 0.32 2.58
N ASP A 203 22.16 0.70 1.34
CA ASP A 203 22.05 2.10 0.87
C ASP A 203 21.10 2.20 -0.33
N ASN A 204 20.58 3.41 -0.60
CA ASN A 204 19.68 3.71 -1.73
C ASN A 204 18.56 2.67 -1.90
N THR A 205 17.93 2.21 -0.83
CA THR A 205 16.99 1.08 -0.91
C THR A 205 15.56 1.49 -0.54
N LEU A 206 14.56 0.95 -1.23
CA LEU A 206 13.15 1.14 -0.89
C LEU A 206 12.55 -0.17 -0.36
N PHE A 207 11.97 -0.15 0.84
CA PHE A 207 11.17 -1.25 1.37
C PHE A 207 9.71 -0.81 1.45
N LEU A 208 8.81 -1.52 0.77
CA LEU A 208 7.36 -1.40 0.89
C LEU A 208 6.84 -2.70 1.50
N TRP A 209 6.40 -2.66 2.75
CA TRP A 209 5.97 -3.85 3.49
C TRP A 209 4.48 -3.82 3.79
N PHE A 210 3.76 -4.85 3.35
CA PHE A 210 2.35 -5.09 3.66
C PHE A 210 2.20 -6.41 4.44
N SER A 211 1.57 -6.41 5.62
CA SER A 211 1.58 -7.59 6.50
C SER A 211 0.39 -7.69 7.46
N ARG A 212 0.05 -8.93 7.87
CA ARG A 212 -0.73 -9.25 9.08
C ARG A 212 0.18 -9.84 10.17
N ASN A 213 0.04 -9.36 11.41
CA ASN A 213 0.92 -9.67 12.54
C ASN A 213 0.31 -10.69 13.55
N TRP A 214 1.20 -11.41 14.24
CA TRP A 214 0.95 -12.28 15.40
C TRP A 214 1.58 -11.65 16.66
N PRO A 215 1.17 -12.00 17.90
CA PRO A 215 1.53 -11.27 19.11
C PRO A 215 3.04 -11.08 19.31
N PHE A 216 3.45 -9.86 19.70
CA PHE A 216 4.78 -9.64 20.28
C PHE A 216 4.89 -10.43 21.58
N ALA A 217 5.72 -11.46 21.58
CA ALA A 217 5.91 -12.29 22.75
C ALA A 217 6.42 -11.42 23.91
N ASP A 218 5.62 -11.33 24.98
CA ASP A 218 5.97 -10.70 26.25
C ASP A 218 6.15 -9.18 26.22
N TYR A 219 5.18 -8.47 25.65
CA TYR A 219 5.16 -7.00 25.68
C TYR A 219 5.19 -6.43 27.10
N ASN A 220 4.67 -7.07 28.14
CA ASN A 220 4.76 -6.47 29.48
C ASN A 220 6.15 -6.58 30.13
N ALA A 221 7.08 -7.37 29.56
CA ALA A 221 8.44 -7.53 30.12
C ALA A 221 9.38 -6.34 29.91
N HIS A 222 9.09 -5.42 28.98
CA HIS A 222 9.93 -4.24 28.73
C HIS A 222 9.54 -3.00 29.56
N LEU A 223 8.56 -3.13 30.46
CA LEU A 223 8.15 -2.05 31.37
C LEU A 223 9.25 -1.68 32.39
N ALA A 224 10.20 -2.58 32.64
CA ALA A 224 11.45 -2.27 33.29
C ALA A 224 12.48 -1.88 32.22
N LYS A 225 13.30 -0.84 32.50
CA LYS A 225 14.39 -0.29 31.66
C LYS A 225 14.76 -1.16 30.44
N PRO A 226 14.67 -0.64 29.20
CA PRO A 226 14.97 -1.42 28.00
C PRO A 226 16.41 -1.96 28.05
N ASP A 227 16.55 -3.29 28.05
CA ASP A 227 17.82 -4.01 27.98
C ASP A 227 18.12 -4.38 26.51
N PRO A 228 19.28 -3.96 25.95
CA PRO A 228 19.70 -4.36 24.61
C PRO A 228 19.70 -5.88 24.37
N GLU A 229 20.02 -6.69 25.39
CA GLU A 229 19.98 -8.15 25.26
C GLU A 229 18.54 -8.68 25.09
N TRP A 230 17.57 -8.04 25.74
CA TRP A 230 16.17 -8.38 25.59
C TRP A 230 15.67 -8.01 24.20
N TRP A 231 15.98 -6.81 23.71
CA TRP A 231 15.61 -6.37 22.36
C TRP A 231 16.22 -7.25 21.28
N GLN A 232 17.47 -7.65 21.47
CA GLN A 232 18.09 -8.71 20.70
C GLN A 232 17.19 -9.94 20.71
N LYS A 233 16.86 -10.52 21.86
CA LYS A 233 16.15 -11.81 21.87
C LYS A 233 14.68 -11.74 21.40
N ASN A 234 14.06 -10.56 21.37
CA ASN A 234 12.60 -10.45 21.24
C ASN A 234 12.07 -9.62 20.06
N CYS A 235 12.87 -8.77 19.41
CA CYS A 235 12.38 -8.01 18.24
C CYS A 235 11.90 -8.94 17.11
N GLN A 236 10.87 -8.52 16.38
CA GLN A 236 10.45 -9.24 15.17
C GLN A 236 11.09 -8.68 13.91
N VAL A 237 11.38 -7.38 13.88
CA VAL A 237 12.07 -6.72 12.76
C VAL A 237 13.38 -6.16 13.27
N LYS A 238 14.47 -6.56 12.64
CA LYS A 238 15.78 -6.01 12.91
C LYS A 238 16.41 -5.45 11.65
N PHE A 239 16.85 -4.20 11.73
CA PHE A 239 17.67 -3.53 10.73
C PHE A 239 18.99 -3.08 11.36
N ASP A 240 20.02 -3.91 11.30
CA ASP A 240 21.40 -3.52 11.57
C ASP A 240 22.08 -3.12 10.25
N PHE A 241 22.13 -1.81 10.01
CA PHE A 241 22.62 -1.23 8.76
C PHE A 241 24.14 -1.19 8.64
N GLN A 242 24.89 -1.56 9.69
CA GLN A 242 26.36 -1.56 9.67
C GLN A 242 27.00 -0.27 9.12
N GLY A 243 26.44 0.90 9.47
CA GLY A 243 26.89 2.21 8.99
C GLY A 243 26.40 2.60 7.58
N GLY A 244 25.47 1.83 7.01
CA GLY A 244 24.67 2.21 5.83
C GLY A 244 23.36 2.88 6.24
N GLY A 245 22.39 2.92 5.33
CA GLY A 245 21.06 3.52 5.53
C GLY A 245 20.85 4.78 4.68
N ARG A 246 21.88 5.25 3.98
CA ARG A 246 21.82 6.48 3.20
C ARG A 246 20.79 6.34 2.10
N ASN A 247 19.84 7.28 2.01
CA ASN A 247 18.75 7.26 1.03
C ASN A 247 17.89 5.98 1.11
N THR A 248 17.92 5.25 2.22
CA THR A 248 17.10 4.07 2.42
C THR A 248 15.78 4.44 3.09
N ARG A 249 14.69 3.92 2.54
CA ARG A 249 13.31 4.20 2.98
C ARG A 249 12.61 2.89 3.30
N VAL A 250 11.95 2.84 4.44
CA VAL A 250 11.17 1.69 4.89
C VAL A 250 9.75 2.13 5.19
N TYR A 251 8.80 1.59 4.45
CA TYR A 251 7.37 1.80 4.66
C TYR A 251 6.77 0.54 5.25
N LEU A 252 6.33 0.62 6.50
CA LEU A 252 5.73 -0.48 7.25
C LEU A 252 4.20 -0.29 7.33
N MET A 253 3.45 -1.07 6.56
CA MET A 253 1.99 -1.15 6.61
C MET A 253 1.59 -2.52 7.22
N ILE A 254 1.38 -2.53 8.54
CA ILE A 254 1.19 -3.76 9.32
C ILE A 254 -0.17 -3.74 10.03
N GLU A 255 -0.95 -4.80 9.83
CA GLU A 255 -2.18 -5.11 10.58
C GLU A 255 -1.84 -5.92 11.84
N THR A 256 -2.49 -5.69 12.98
CA THR A 256 -2.19 -6.41 14.24
C THR A 256 -3.46 -6.80 15.00
N ASP A 257 -3.86 -8.07 15.00
CA ASP A 257 -5.14 -8.51 15.58
C ASP A 257 -5.48 -7.93 16.97
N TYR A 258 -6.78 -7.66 17.20
CA TYR A 258 -7.36 -6.91 18.33
C TYR A 258 -6.67 -7.12 19.69
N GLY A 259 -6.10 -6.04 20.25
CA GLY A 259 -5.51 -6.04 21.59
C GLY A 259 -4.06 -6.54 21.66
N ASN A 260 -3.41 -6.76 20.51
CA ASN A 260 -1.99 -7.08 20.49
C ASN A 260 -1.13 -5.81 20.43
N PRO A 261 -0.08 -5.74 21.25
CA PRO A 261 0.93 -4.72 21.09
C PRO A 261 1.65 -4.97 19.76
N GLY A 262 1.67 -3.96 18.89
CA GLY A 262 2.20 -4.11 17.55
C GLY A 262 3.67 -4.56 17.47
N VAL A 263 4.19 -4.64 16.26
CA VAL A 263 5.54 -5.16 15.98
C VAL A 263 6.64 -4.34 16.68
N GLY A 264 7.62 -5.01 17.31
CA GLY A 264 8.85 -4.40 17.82
C GLY A 264 9.91 -4.29 16.72
N VAL A 265 10.34 -3.06 16.44
CA VAL A 265 11.33 -2.74 15.39
C VAL A 265 12.62 -2.27 16.02
N TRP A 266 13.70 -3.01 15.81
CA TRP A 266 15.05 -2.62 16.21
C TRP A 266 15.84 -2.12 15.00
N ILE A 267 16.31 -0.88 15.08
CA ILE A 267 17.17 -0.23 14.10
C ILE A 267 18.53 0.00 14.76
N ALA A 268 19.59 -0.55 14.20
CA ALA A 268 20.95 -0.44 14.71
C ALA A 268 21.89 0.10 13.64
N ASN A 269 22.85 0.94 14.06
CA ASN A 269 23.97 1.41 13.24
C ASN A 269 23.54 2.02 11.90
N ALA A 270 22.38 2.67 11.85
CA ALA A 270 21.88 3.34 10.65
C ALA A 270 22.47 4.75 10.53
N ASP A 271 22.75 5.19 9.31
CA ASP A 271 23.13 6.55 8.96
C ASP A 271 22.23 7.08 7.83
N GLY A 272 21.19 7.83 8.21
CA GLY A 272 20.30 8.51 7.26
C GLY A 272 19.14 7.67 6.70
N ALA A 273 18.78 6.55 7.34
CA ALA A 273 17.61 5.77 6.95
C ALA A 273 16.30 6.43 7.42
N ALA A 274 15.20 6.28 6.68
CA ALA A 274 13.89 6.75 7.11
C ALA A 274 12.84 5.64 7.15
N PHE A 275 12.12 5.62 8.26
CA PHE A 275 11.06 4.67 8.55
C PHE A 275 9.73 5.42 8.63
N TYR A 276 8.80 5.05 7.76
CA TYR A 276 7.44 5.54 7.73
C TYR A 276 6.49 4.39 8.01
N HIS A 277 5.37 4.67 8.65
CA HIS A 277 4.41 3.62 8.92
C HIS A 277 2.97 4.06 8.79
N GLY A 278 2.10 3.08 8.57
CA GLY A 278 0.65 3.24 8.67
C GLY A 278 0.11 2.43 9.85
N ALA A 279 -0.91 2.96 10.53
CA ALA A 279 -1.78 2.20 11.43
C ALA A 279 -3.13 1.96 10.73
N THR A 280 -3.69 0.75 10.84
CA THR A 280 -5.00 0.41 10.25
C THR A 280 -6.10 0.31 11.34
N GLU A 281 -7.31 -0.15 11.03
CA GLU A 281 -8.56 0.06 11.81
C GLU A 281 -8.63 -0.30 13.32
N ARG A 282 -9.65 0.28 13.98
CA ARG A 282 -10.36 -0.13 15.22
C ARG A 282 -9.64 -1.11 16.16
N GLY A 283 -8.54 -0.73 16.79
CA GLY A 283 -7.91 -1.56 17.83
C GLY A 283 -7.41 -2.94 17.38
N SER A 284 -7.55 -3.29 16.09
CA SER A 284 -7.07 -4.51 15.41
C SER A 284 -5.85 -4.25 14.55
N SER A 285 -5.20 -3.10 14.71
CA SER A 285 -4.13 -2.65 13.83
C SER A 285 -3.36 -1.47 14.42
N GLN A 286 -2.60 -1.77 15.46
CA GLN A 286 -1.56 -0.89 15.96
C GLN A 286 -0.40 -0.96 14.96
N GLY A 287 0.17 0.17 14.51
CA GLY A 287 1.48 0.13 13.84
C GLY A 287 2.55 -0.51 14.73
N PRO A 288 3.84 -0.52 14.36
CA PRO A 288 4.88 -0.96 15.28
C PRO A 288 4.70 -0.35 16.68
N GLY A 289 4.52 -1.23 17.67
CA GLY A 289 4.19 -0.83 19.04
C GLY A 289 5.37 -0.12 19.69
N CYS A 290 6.59 -0.53 19.31
CA CYS A 290 7.83 -0.06 19.92
C CYS A 290 8.94 0.05 18.87
N TYR A 291 9.74 1.12 18.96
CA TYR A 291 10.99 1.26 18.22
C TYR A 291 12.18 1.30 19.18
N TYR A 292 13.26 0.61 18.83
CA TYR A 292 14.56 0.74 19.48
C TYR A 292 15.59 1.17 18.45
N LEU A 293 16.16 2.35 18.61
CA LEU A 293 17.23 2.91 17.78
C LEU A 293 18.53 2.78 18.58
N GLN A 294 19.50 2.04 18.06
CA GLN A 294 20.80 1.85 18.71
C GLN A 294 21.92 2.38 17.82
N ASN A 295 22.69 3.35 18.30
CA ASN A 295 23.82 3.96 17.58
C ASN A 295 23.45 4.50 16.19
N CYS A 296 22.22 4.98 16.04
CA CYS A 296 21.72 5.55 14.79
C CYS A 296 22.16 7.00 14.62
N ARG A 297 22.44 7.42 13.40
CA ARG A 297 22.79 8.80 13.05
C ARG A 297 21.83 9.29 11.98
N ARG A 298 21.23 10.47 12.16
CA ARG A 298 20.34 11.08 11.16
C ARG A 298 19.19 10.17 10.70
N THR A 299 18.85 9.16 11.50
CA THR A 299 17.78 8.21 11.18
C THR A 299 16.45 8.84 11.52
N GLN A 300 15.47 8.63 10.65
CA GLN A 300 14.15 9.22 10.76
C GLN A 300 13.10 8.16 11.06
N VAL A 301 12.19 8.48 11.97
CA VAL A 301 10.96 7.70 12.20
C VAL A 301 9.78 8.65 12.12
N GLY A 302 8.85 8.44 11.20
CA GLY A 302 7.81 9.42 10.88
C GLY A 302 6.46 8.86 10.46
N LEU A 303 5.47 9.75 10.39
CA LEU A 303 4.05 9.45 10.12
C LEU A 303 3.47 8.42 11.10
N ARG A 304 3.91 8.49 12.35
CA ARG A 304 3.53 7.53 13.39
C ARG A 304 2.17 7.81 13.95
N ARG A 305 1.29 6.79 13.97
CA ARG A 305 0.07 6.79 14.78
C ARG A 305 0.02 5.58 15.70
N ILE A 306 -0.31 5.82 16.96
CA ILE A 306 -0.65 4.82 17.96
C ILE A 306 -2.16 4.91 18.20
N PHE A 307 -2.86 3.77 18.13
CA PHE A 307 -4.29 3.66 18.42
C PHE A 307 -4.49 2.61 19.50
N CYS A 308 -5.02 3.00 20.67
CA CYS A 308 -5.34 2.04 21.71
C CYS A 308 -6.87 1.89 21.73
N GLY A 309 -7.39 0.89 21.03
CA GLY A 309 -8.84 0.64 21.02
C GLY A 309 -9.28 -0.10 22.28
N SER A 310 -10.27 0.42 23.00
CA SER A 310 -11.00 -0.32 24.05
C SER A 310 -12.46 -0.62 23.61
N ARG A 311 -12.88 -1.88 23.77
CA ARG A 311 -14.25 -2.43 23.96
C ARG A 311 -14.21 -3.95 23.70
N GLY A 312 -13.90 -4.74 24.73
CA GLY A 312 -14.20 -6.19 24.74
C GLY A 312 -13.07 -7.16 24.38
N GLY A 313 -11.90 -6.70 23.94
CA GLY A 313 -10.69 -7.52 23.93
C GLY A 313 -10.22 -7.76 25.37
N GLY A 314 -9.80 -8.97 25.71
CA GLY A 314 -9.26 -9.29 27.04
C GLY A 314 -8.18 -8.31 27.47
N SER A 315 -8.05 -8.16 28.78
CA SER A 315 -7.17 -7.29 29.59
C SER A 315 -5.64 -7.38 29.33
N GLY A 316 -5.19 -7.81 28.16
CA GLY A 316 -3.81 -8.28 27.93
C GLY A 316 -2.75 -7.23 27.58
N ALA A 317 -3.10 -6.09 26.98
CA ALA A 317 -2.10 -5.11 26.54
C ALA A 317 -2.50 -3.70 26.97
N VAL A 318 -1.91 -3.24 28.06
CA VAL A 318 -1.81 -1.82 28.37
C VAL A 318 -0.59 -1.33 27.57
N PRO A 319 -0.76 -0.62 26.44
CA PRO A 319 0.40 -0.13 25.71
C PRO A 319 1.12 0.87 26.61
N ALA A 320 2.39 0.59 26.92
CA ALA A 320 3.11 1.36 27.93
C ALA A 320 4.55 1.78 27.57
N HIS A 321 5.10 1.51 26.38
CA HIS A 321 6.39 2.09 25.97
C HIS A 321 6.48 2.24 24.44
N ALA A 322 6.90 3.40 23.93
CA ALA A 322 6.73 3.74 22.52
C ALA A 322 8.05 3.83 21.73
N MET A 323 9.13 4.36 22.31
CA MET A 323 10.41 4.51 21.59
C MET A 323 11.62 4.58 22.54
N THR A 324 12.72 3.95 22.14
CA THR A 324 14.02 4.07 22.81
C THR A 324 15.08 4.47 21.79
N VAL A 325 15.86 5.51 22.08
CA VAL A 325 17.00 5.98 21.30
C VAL A 325 18.24 5.91 22.17
N GLU A 326 19.08 4.91 21.91
CA GLU A 326 20.31 4.63 22.65
C GLU A 326 21.54 4.99 21.82
N GLY A 327 22.32 5.96 22.30
CA GLY A 327 23.46 6.52 21.59
C GLY A 327 23.07 7.18 20.27
N GLY A 328 24.05 7.32 19.39
CA GLY A 328 23.82 7.94 18.09
C GLY A 328 23.88 9.47 18.09
N GLU A 329 23.48 10.08 16.98
CA GLU A 329 23.53 11.53 16.82
C GLU A 329 22.56 12.05 15.74
N GLY A 330 21.72 13.01 16.10
CA GLY A 330 20.92 13.80 15.16
C GLY A 330 19.76 13.02 14.54
N ASN A 331 19.23 12.01 15.23
CA ASN A 331 18.04 11.29 14.80
C ASN A 331 16.81 12.21 14.81
N VAL A 332 15.79 11.86 14.03
CA VAL A 332 14.60 12.69 13.81
C VAL A 332 13.34 11.87 14.02
N LEU A 333 12.46 12.33 14.89
CA LEU A 333 11.11 11.79 15.03
C LEU A 333 10.14 12.77 14.36
N HIS A 334 9.61 12.41 13.19
CA HIS A 334 8.92 13.37 12.32
C HIS A 334 7.54 13.77 12.85
N VAL A 335 6.63 12.81 12.92
CA VAL A 335 5.27 13.00 13.47
C VAL A 335 4.97 11.81 14.34
N ILE A 336 4.72 12.05 15.63
CA ILE A 336 4.28 11.06 16.60
C ILE A 336 2.86 11.44 17.03
N ALA A 337 1.88 10.69 16.56
CA ALA A 337 0.50 10.82 16.99
C ALA A 337 0.14 9.69 17.97
N ASP A 338 -0.23 10.06 19.18
CA ASP A 338 -0.75 9.16 20.21
C ASP A 338 -2.21 9.54 20.51
N MET A 339 -3.14 8.70 20.06
CA MET A 339 -4.58 8.99 20.10
C MET A 339 -5.35 7.83 20.72
N ALA A 340 -6.33 8.15 21.57
CA ALA A 340 -7.33 7.31 22.20
C ALA A 340 -6.79 6.15 23.06
N ASN A 341 -7.15 6.13 24.35
CA ASN A 341 -6.92 5.09 25.38
C ASN A 341 -5.47 4.58 25.60
N ALA A 342 -4.43 5.30 25.19
CA ALA A 342 -3.08 4.99 25.65
C ALA A 342 -3.00 5.31 27.15
N VAL A 343 -2.57 4.34 27.96
CA VAL A 343 -2.45 4.52 29.41
C VAL A 343 -1.10 5.15 29.75
N GLU A 344 -0.04 4.75 29.05
CA GLU A 344 1.32 5.28 29.19
C GLU A 344 2.04 5.29 27.83
N SER A 345 2.83 6.32 27.55
CA SER A 345 3.68 6.43 26.36
C SER A 345 4.99 7.06 26.77
N SER A 346 6.11 6.47 26.36
CA SER A 346 7.45 6.92 26.75
C SER A 346 8.40 6.98 25.57
N ILE A 347 9.22 8.04 25.56
CA ILE A 347 10.36 8.21 24.66
C ILE A 347 11.59 8.27 25.55
N VAL A 348 12.40 7.21 25.55
CA VAL A 348 13.68 7.19 26.24
C VAL A 348 14.75 7.60 25.24
N ASN A 349 15.56 8.62 25.56
CA ASN A 349 16.54 9.15 24.63
C ASN A 349 17.89 9.40 25.30
N SER A 350 18.97 9.07 24.59
CA SER A 350 20.35 9.46 24.91
C SER A 350 21.08 10.10 23.72
N ASP A 351 20.42 10.27 22.58
CA ASP A 351 20.94 11.09 21.47
C ASP A 351 20.89 12.58 21.86
N PRO A 352 22.04 13.25 22.02
CA PRO A 352 22.10 14.63 22.49
C PRO A 352 21.56 15.64 21.47
N ARG A 353 21.31 15.20 20.23
CA ARG A 353 20.83 16.01 19.10
C ARG A 353 19.53 15.47 18.52
N LEU A 354 18.79 14.64 19.27
CA LEU A 354 17.48 14.14 18.86
C LEU A 354 16.56 15.31 18.54
N GLN A 355 15.98 15.30 17.34
CA GLN A 355 14.95 16.24 16.93
C GLN A 355 13.58 15.57 16.96
N VAL A 356 12.59 16.24 17.54
CA VAL A 356 11.20 15.79 17.50
C VAL A 356 10.38 16.90 16.85
N TRP A 357 9.75 16.59 15.72
CA TRP A 357 9.19 17.61 14.82
C TRP A 357 7.71 17.87 15.01
N ALA A 358 6.94 16.84 15.33
CA ALA A 358 5.56 16.98 15.71
C ALA A 358 5.17 15.86 16.67
N VAL A 359 4.53 16.25 17.77
CA VAL A 359 3.85 15.34 18.69
C VAL A 359 2.40 15.77 18.76
N ASN A 360 1.48 14.84 18.50
CA ASN A 360 0.06 15.01 18.68
C ASN A 360 -0.40 13.98 19.71
N ALA A 361 -0.66 14.40 20.95
CA ALA A 361 -1.01 13.50 22.05
C ALA A 361 -2.34 13.94 22.68
N GLU A 362 -3.16 12.98 23.11
CA GLU A 362 -4.43 13.26 23.80
C GLU A 362 -4.29 13.40 25.33
N PHE A 363 -3.08 13.33 25.87
CA PHE A 363 -2.80 13.40 27.31
C PHE A 363 -1.55 14.26 27.58
N GLY A 364 -1.40 14.73 28.82
CA GLY A 364 -0.23 15.51 29.24
C GLY A 364 1.07 14.74 29.06
N GLY A 365 2.03 15.33 28.34
CA GLY A 365 3.37 14.77 28.16
C GLY A 365 4.36 15.40 29.13
N GLU A 366 4.79 14.65 30.14
CA GLU A 366 5.90 15.05 31.01
C GLU A 366 7.26 14.76 30.35
N GLY A 367 8.25 15.63 30.51
CA GLY A 367 9.65 15.35 30.14
C GLY A 367 10.01 15.50 28.66
N LEU A 368 9.08 15.95 27.80
CA LEU A 368 9.38 16.25 26.38
C LEU A 368 9.98 17.66 26.18
N ASP A 369 10.38 18.37 27.23
CA ASP A 369 10.86 19.76 27.13
C ASP A 369 12.33 19.78 26.72
N GLY A 370 12.59 20.13 25.46
CA GLY A 370 13.96 20.15 24.92
C GLY A 370 14.12 21.19 23.80
N PRO A 371 15.30 21.81 23.64
CA PRO A 371 15.53 22.90 22.70
C PRO A 371 15.30 22.54 21.22
N GLU A 372 15.23 21.24 20.89
CA GLU A 372 15.14 20.70 19.53
C GLU A 372 13.73 20.16 19.17
N ILE A 373 12.71 20.48 19.99
CA ILE A 373 11.37 19.90 19.86
C ILE A 373 10.39 20.94 19.36
N VAL A 374 9.75 20.66 18.22
CA VAL A 374 8.61 21.41 17.68
C VAL A 374 7.33 20.64 18.02
N ARG A 375 6.38 21.30 18.70
CA ARG A 375 5.12 20.70 19.13
C ARG A 375 3.96 21.28 18.35
N PHE A 376 3.10 20.40 17.83
CA PHE A 376 1.80 20.71 17.26
C PHE A 376 0.76 19.91 18.04
N ALA A 377 0.62 20.23 19.34
CA ALA A 377 -0.17 19.42 20.25
C ALA A 377 -1.55 20.06 20.49
N TYR A 378 -2.56 19.21 20.57
CA TYR A 378 -3.80 19.50 21.26
C TYR A 378 -3.77 18.62 22.49
N SER A 379 -3.45 19.20 23.64
CA SER A 379 -3.56 18.50 24.91
C SER A 379 -4.90 18.90 25.51
N PRO A 380 -5.90 18.01 25.63
CA PRO A 380 -7.00 18.31 26.52
C PRO A 380 -6.39 18.41 27.93
N HIS A 381 -6.67 19.49 28.64
CA HIS A 381 -6.24 19.60 30.03
C HIS A 381 -6.94 18.48 30.81
N THR A 382 -6.23 17.39 31.11
CA THR A 382 -6.79 16.19 31.75
C THR A 382 -7.08 16.38 33.24
N ALA A 383 -7.33 17.62 33.66
CA ALA A 383 -7.43 18.00 35.04
C ALA A 383 -8.58 19.00 35.26
N ARG A 384 -9.76 18.68 34.72
CA ARG A 384 -11.09 18.86 35.36
C ARG A 384 -12.20 18.62 34.36
N LEU A 385 -13.29 18.06 34.87
CA LEU A 385 -14.59 18.22 34.26
C LEU A 385 -14.95 19.70 34.37
N GLU A 386 -14.87 20.47 33.28
CA GLU A 386 -15.36 21.85 33.22
C GLU A 386 -16.44 22.01 32.15
N GLY A 387 -17.38 22.93 32.38
CA GLY A 387 -18.57 23.13 31.53
C GLY A 387 -19.87 22.58 32.14
N SER A 388 -20.99 22.78 31.45
CA SER A 388 -22.34 22.46 31.96
C SER A 388 -22.60 20.96 32.23
N ASN A 389 -21.83 20.07 31.61
CA ASN A 389 -21.92 18.62 31.79
C ASN A 389 -20.95 18.06 32.85
N ALA A 390 -20.09 18.90 33.42
CA ALA A 390 -19.05 18.48 34.35
C ALA A 390 -19.56 17.87 35.66
N VAL A 391 -20.62 18.48 36.21
CA VAL A 391 -21.22 18.06 37.48
C VAL A 391 -21.88 16.70 37.33
N LEU A 392 -22.69 16.53 36.28
CA LEU A 392 -23.35 15.27 35.96
C LEU A 392 -22.33 14.15 35.71
N ALA A 393 -21.21 14.50 35.09
CA ALA A 393 -20.13 13.57 34.79
C ALA A 393 -19.38 13.07 36.03
N ALA A 394 -19.05 13.99 36.92
CA ALA A 394 -18.40 13.69 38.20
C ALA A 394 -19.33 12.84 39.08
N GLU A 395 -20.62 13.17 39.12
CA GLU A 395 -21.63 12.40 39.86
C GLU A 395 -21.81 10.98 39.30
N LEU A 396 -21.82 10.82 37.96
CA LEU A 396 -21.91 9.49 37.35
C LEU A 396 -20.63 8.66 37.57
N ALA A 397 -19.46 9.28 37.51
CA ALA A 397 -18.18 8.64 37.74
C ALA A 397 -18.05 8.19 39.20
N GLU A 398 -18.36 9.06 40.16
CA GLU A 398 -18.34 8.74 41.60
C GLU A 398 -19.33 7.62 41.93
N LYS A 399 -20.54 7.68 41.37
CA LYS A 399 -21.59 6.67 41.57
C LYS A 399 -21.20 5.29 41.03
N ASN A 400 -20.45 5.23 39.93
CA ASN A 400 -20.12 3.97 39.26
C ASN A 400 -18.68 3.49 39.50
N ALA A 401 -17.81 4.31 40.10
CA ALA A 401 -16.39 4.00 40.26
C ALA A 401 -16.16 2.66 40.96
N GLN A 402 -16.84 2.43 42.09
CA GLN A 402 -16.69 1.19 42.85
C GLN A 402 -17.07 -0.04 42.01
N LYS A 403 -18.18 0.03 41.27
CA LYS A 403 -18.63 -1.04 40.37
C LYS A 403 -17.62 -1.31 39.26
N TRP A 404 -17.04 -0.26 38.67
CA TRP A 404 -16.05 -0.40 37.61
C TRP A 404 -14.73 -0.98 38.11
N ILE A 405 -14.29 -0.57 39.30
CA ILE A 405 -13.10 -1.11 39.98
C ILE A 405 -13.31 -2.60 40.28
N GLU A 406 -14.46 -2.99 40.82
CA GLU A 406 -14.81 -4.39 41.10
C GLU A 406 -14.88 -5.24 39.82
N GLU A 407 -15.50 -4.70 38.77
CA GLU A 407 -15.59 -5.38 37.47
C GLU A 407 -14.20 -5.57 36.85
N ARG A 408 -13.29 -4.60 37.05
CA ARG A 408 -11.91 -4.67 36.58
C ARG A 408 -11.09 -5.67 37.39
N ALA A 409 -11.14 -5.63 38.72
CA ALA A 409 -10.47 -6.61 39.59
C ALA A 409 -10.85 -8.04 39.19
N ARG A 410 -12.13 -8.27 38.87
CA ARG A 410 -12.63 -9.54 38.36
C ARG A 410 -12.11 -9.92 36.97
N LYS A 411 -11.90 -8.95 36.07
CA LYS A 411 -11.52 -9.18 34.66
C LYS A 411 -10.00 -9.28 34.44
N SER A 412 -9.19 -8.55 35.19
CA SER A 412 -7.73 -8.54 35.05
C SER A 412 -7.01 -9.28 36.17
N GLY A 413 -7.72 -9.74 37.20
CA GLY A 413 -7.15 -10.55 38.28
C GLY A 413 -6.13 -9.82 39.13
N PHE A 414 -6.11 -8.48 39.12
CA PHE A 414 -5.22 -7.72 40.00
C PHE A 414 -5.65 -7.84 41.46
N GLU A 415 -4.67 -7.78 42.35
CA GLU A 415 -4.92 -7.81 43.79
C GLU A 415 -5.48 -6.46 44.26
N ALA A 416 -6.68 -6.48 44.84
CA ALA A 416 -7.43 -5.29 45.26
C ALA A 416 -6.86 -4.68 46.56
N THR A 417 -5.61 -4.24 46.53
CA THR A 417 -5.00 -3.51 47.64
C THR A 417 -5.63 -2.13 47.79
N ALA A 418 -5.70 -1.59 49.01
CA ALA A 418 -6.31 -0.28 49.25
C ALA A 418 -5.64 0.84 48.43
N GLU A 419 -4.33 0.74 48.25
CA GLU A 419 -3.53 1.69 47.46
C GLU A 419 -3.88 1.60 45.97
N ARG A 420 -4.05 0.38 45.44
CA ARG A 420 -4.49 0.17 44.06
C ARG A 420 -5.93 0.60 43.84
N LEU A 421 -6.85 0.28 44.76
CA LEU A 421 -8.26 0.70 44.68
C LEU A 421 -8.37 2.25 44.69
N ALA A 422 -7.58 2.93 45.53
CA ALA A 422 -7.53 4.38 45.56
C ALA A 422 -6.95 4.97 44.27
N TRP A 423 -5.91 4.35 43.72
CA TRP A 423 -5.33 4.73 42.43
C TRP A 423 -6.31 4.55 41.27
N GLU A 424 -7.00 3.40 41.19
CA GLU A 424 -8.03 3.11 40.18
C GLU A 424 -9.22 4.08 40.29
N LYS A 425 -9.66 4.39 41.52
CA LYS A 425 -10.71 5.38 41.76
C LYS A 425 -10.29 6.76 41.28
N ASN A 426 -9.06 7.19 41.58
CA ASN A 426 -8.54 8.47 41.11
C ASN A 426 -8.44 8.54 39.58
N LEU A 427 -8.06 7.44 38.91
CA LEU A 427 -8.07 7.34 37.45
C LEU A 427 -9.47 7.52 36.86
N ILE A 428 -10.47 6.85 37.41
CA ILE A 428 -11.86 6.97 36.97
C ILE A 428 -12.38 8.40 37.14
N LEU A 429 -12.14 9.01 38.30
CA LEU A 429 -12.60 10.36 38.61
C LEU A 429 -11.85 11.45 37.84
N SER A 430 -10.61 11.18 37.42
CA SER A 430 -9.85 12.07 36.54
C SER A 430 -10.33 12.06 35.09
N GLY A 431 -11.29 11.21 34.74
CA GLY A 431 -11.83 11.09 33.37
C GLY A 431 -10.89 10.38 32.40
N ARG A 432 -9.73 9.87 32.86
CA ARG A 432 -8.73 9.17 32.04
C ARG A 432 -9.21 7.83 31.46
N GLU A 433 -10.32 7.29 31.95
CA GLU A 433 -10.78 5.94 31.57
C GLU A 433 -12.20 5.81 31.02
N ALA A 434 -13.01 6.87 31.10
CA ALA A 434 -14.35 6.86 30.54
C ALA A 434 -14.42 7.84 29.36
N TRP A 435 -15.10 7.42 28.28
CA TRP A 435 -15.38 8.25 27.13
C TRP A 435 -16.36 9.38 27.53
N TRP A 436 -15.81 10.46 28.07
CA TRP A 436 -16.50 11.73 28.08
C TRP A 436 -16.21 12.41 26.73
N PRO A 437 -17.17 13.15 26.14
CA PRO A 437 -16.84 14.04 25.04
C PRO A 437 -15.82 15.05 25.56
N ILE A 438 -14.54 14.83 25.22
CA ILE A 438 -13.43 15.65 25.68
C ILE A 438 -13.53 16.99 24.97
N ASN A 439 -13.80 18.04 25.74
CA ASN A 439 -13.65 19.41 25.27
C ASN A 439 -12.15 19.76 25.15
N ALA A 440 -11.69 20.18 23.96
CA ALA A 440 -10.36 20.70 23.62
C ALA A 440 -9.81 21.86 24.41
N ARG A 441 -10.56 22.34 25.40
CA ARG A 441 -10.80 23.78 25.49
C ARG A 441 -9.55 24.62 25.74
N ASP A 442 -8.50 24.04 26.32
CA ASP A 442 -7.55 24.84 27.08
C ASP A 442 -6.08 24.81 26.66
N GLU A 443 -5.64 23.95 25.72
CA GLU A 443 -4.25 24.09 25.21
C GLU A 443 -4.03 23.52 23.79
N GLN A 444 -4.01 24.42 22.80
CA GLN A 444 -3.22 24.18 21.58
C GLN A 444 -1.81 24.70 21.83
N THR A 445 -0.89 23.77 22.01
CA THR A 445 0.50 24.10 22.31
C THR A 445 1.28 24.06 21.00
N LEU A 446 1.52 25.24 20.41
CA LEU A 446 2.51 25.42 19.33
C LEU A 446 3.80 25.90 19.97
N GLN A 447 4.69 24.96 20.30
CA GLN A 447 5.92 25.27 21.03
C GLN A 447 7.17 24.90 20.24
N TRP A 448 8.23 25.64 20.50
CA TRP A 448 9.60 25.24 20.17
C TRP A 448 10.50 25.33 21.40
N GLY A 449 10.93 24.17 21.88
CA GLY A 449 11.43 24.04 23.25
C GLY A 449 10.42 24.56 24.25
N SER A 450 10.82 25.50 25.10
CA SER A 450 9.95 26.11 26.12
C SER A 450 9.19 27.35 25.62
N HIS A 451 9.29 27.70 24.33
CA HIS A 451 8.70 28.95 23.80
C HIS A 451 7.35 28.67 23.16
N ASP A 452 6.32 29.40 23.61
CA ASP A 452 5.03 29.43 22.96
C ASP A 452 5.09 30.33 21.71
N LEU A 453 4.99 29.70 20.54
CA LEU A 453 5.03 30.37 19.23
C LEU A 453 3.76 31.20 18.98
N ILE A 454 2.70 30.97 19.75
CA ILE A 454 1.45 31.73 19.66
C ILE A 454 1.62 33.10 20.32
N GLN A 455 2.39 33.16 21.42
CA GLN A 455 2.64 34.37 22.20
C GLN A 455 3.88 35.16 21.77
N ALA A 456 4.87 34.51 21.14
CA ALA A 456 6.07 35.20 20.68
C ALA A 456 5.73 36.26 19.61
N GLU A 457 6.21 37.49 19.78
CA GLU A 457 6.10 38.61 18.82
C GLU A 457 6.92 38.39 17.52
N GLY A 458 7.05 37.14 17.07
CA GLY A 458 7.81 36.76 15.88
C GLY A 458 9.33 36.84 16.03
N ARG A 459 9.86 37.30 17.17
CA ARG A 459 11.29 37.27 17.47
C ARG A 459 11.58 36.11 18.42
N LEU A 460 12.15 35.05 17.86
CA LEU A 460 12.81 34.02 18.65
C LEU A 460 13.88 34.67 19.54
N PRO A 461 14.14 34.11 20.73
CA PRO A 461 15.25 34.57 21.56
C PRO A 461 16.52 34.66 20.71
N THR A 462 17.19 35.81 20.76
CA THR A 462 18.37 36.13 19.95
C THR A 462 19.34 34.95 19.90
N GLY A 463 19.56 34.40 18.71
CA GLY A 463 20.61 33.40 18.44
C GLY A 463 20.15 31.96 18.22
N ARG A 464 18.85 31.62 18.33
CA ARG A 464 18.35 30.29 17.94
C ARG A 464 17.58 30.33 16.62
N ASN A 465 18.04 29.56 15.63
CA ASN A 465 17.33 29.34 14.37
C ASN A 465 16.49 28.06 14.48
N PHE A 466 15.27 28.08 13.94
CA PHE A 466 14.53 26.83 13.78
C PHE A 466 15.30 25.88 12.87
N PRO A 467 15.39 24.58 13.21
CA PRO A 467 15.92 23.59 12.28
C PRO A 467 15.01 23.55 11.04
N PRO A 468 15.53 23.25 9.84
CA PRO A 468 14.68 23.00 8.68
C PRO A 468 13.89 21.69 8.88
N PRO A 469 12.63 21.58 8.40
CA PRO A 469 11.87 20.32 8.41
C PRO A 469 12.74 19.15 7.96
N PRO A 470 12.61 17.95 8.50
CA PRO A 470 13.45 16.85 8.07
C PRO A 470 13.07 16.49 6.64
N SER A 471 14.06 16.33 5.77
CA SER A 471 13.81 15.84 4.41
C SER A 471 13.60 14.34 4.47
N ILE A 472 12.70 13.79 3.68
CA ILE A 472 12.79 12.36 3.35
C ILE A 472 14.21 12.14 2.75
N PRO A 473 15.00 11.17 3.24
CA PRO A 473 16.37 11.00 2.78
C PRO A 473 16.40 10.87 1.26
N ALA A 474 17.44 11.49 0.67
CA ALA A 474 17.42 12.01 -0.68
C ALA A 474 17.09 10.97 -1.76
N THR A 475 16.64 11.52 -2.89
CA THR A 475 16.02 10.95 -4.10
C THR A 475 16.84 9.88 -4.88
N GLY A 476 17.88 9.29 -4.28
CA GLY A 476 18.79 8.33 -4.92
C GLY A 476 18.35 6.87 -4.89
N ALA A 477 17.36 6.50 -4.06
CA ALA A 477 16.77 5.15 -4.14
C ALA A 477 16.17 4.89 -5.54
N PRO A 478 16.24 3.65 -6.07
CA PRO A 478 15.73 3.28 -7.38
C PRO A 478 14.31 3.76 -7.55
N ARG A 479 14.11 4.46 -8.66
CA ARG A 479 12.82 5.06 -9.04
C ARG A 479 12.07 4.20 -10.05
N SER A 480 12.79 3.30 -10.73
CA SER A 480 12.25 2.42 -11.75
C SER A 480 12.23 0.99 -11.26
N PHE A 481 11.05 0.40 -11.17
CA PHE A 481 10.91 -1.04 -11.09
C PHE A 481 10.84 -1.57 -12.52
N ARG A 482 11.63 -2.60 -12.86
CA ARG A 482 11.48 -3.28 -14.15
C ARG A 482 10.34 -4.30 -14.00
N PRO A 483 9.16 -4.06 -14.59
CA PRO A 483 8.10 -5.07 -14.55
C PRO A 483 8.60 -6.35 -15.26
N LEU A 484 8.25 -7.49 -14.67
CA LEU A 484 8.42 -8.79 -15.32
C LEU A 484 7.34 -8.93 -16.39
N TYR A 485 7.75 -8.85 -17.66
CA TYR A 485 6.92 -9.29 -18.76
C TYR A 485 7.11 -10.80 -18.90
N TYR A 486 6.16 -11.57 -18.38
CA TYR A 486 6.14 -13.00 -18.64
C TYR A 486 5.64 -13.23 -20.05
N THR A 487 6.41 -13.96 -20.85
CA THR A 487 5.89 -14.60 -22.05
C THR A 487 6.00 -16.11 -21.86
N GLN A 488 4.88 -16.80 -22.06
CA GLN A 488 4.72 -18.20 -21.72
C GLN A 488 5.09 -19.11 -22.90
N GLU A 489 5.41 -20.37 -22.59
CA GLU A 489 5.99 -21.34 -23.53
C GLU A 489 5.00 -21.85 -24.60
N LYS A 490 5.54 -22.59 -25.57
CA LYS A 490 4.77 -23.30 -26.59
C LYS A 490 3.87 -24.37 -25.95
N GLY A 491 2.54 -24.23 -26.12
CA GLY A 491 1.53 -25.12 -25.52
C GLY A 491 0.63 -24.42 -24.48
N TYR A 492 1.01 -23.21 -24.06
CA TYR A 492 0.23 -22.39 -23.15
C TYR A 492 -1.18 -22.12 -23.69
N GLY A 493 -2.20 -22.38 -22.88
CA GLY A 493 -3.61 -22.19 -23.27
C GLY A 493 -4.10 -23.13 -24.39
N ARG A 494 -3.40 -24.24 -24.66
CA ARG A 494 -3.78 -25.24 -25.68
C ARG A 494 -5.21 -25.75 -25.51
N ALA A 495 -5.67 -25.92 -24.28
CA ALA A 495 -7.04 -26.35 -23.98
C ALA A 495 -8.10 -25.42 -24.62
N LEU A 496 -7.86 -24.11 -24.67
CA LEU A 496 -8.78 -23.17 -25.32
C LEU A 496 -8.80 -23.34 -26.84
N LEU A 497 -7.63 -23.52 -27.47
CA LEU A 497 -7.53 -23.75 -28.91
C LEU A 497 -8.20 -25.08 -29.30
N GLU A 498 -7.99 -26.13 -28.52
CA GLU A 498 -8.63 -27.44 -28.72
C GLU A 498 -10.14 -27.39 -28.47
N ALA A 499 -10.61 -26.52 -27.58
CA ALA A 499 -12.04 -26.27 -27.36
C ALA A 499 -12.69 -25.41 -28.47
N GLY A 500 -11.91 -24.93 -29.44
CA GLY A 500 -12.37 -24.17 -30.61
C GLY A 500 -12.26 -22.65 -30.49
N ALA A 501 -11.44 -22.12 -29.58
CA ALA A 501 -11.20 -20.68 -29.50
C ALA A 501 -10.53 -20.17 -30.79
N ASP A 502 -10.97 -19.01 -31.29
CA ASP A 502 -10.42 -18.38 -32.49
C ASP A 502 -9.42 -17.27 -32.09
N PRO A 503 -8.10 -17.53 -32.16
CA PRO A 503 -7.07 -16.54 -31.81
C PRO A 503 -6.94 -15.42 -32.84
N SER A 504 -7.67 -15.45 -33.95
CA SER A 504 -7.72 -14.34 -34.92
C SER A 504 -8.75 -13.27 -34.58
N GLY A 505 -9.68 -13.58 -33.66
CA GLY A 505 -10.74 -12.68 -33.22
C GLY A 505 -11.83 -12.44 -34.26
N LYS A 506 -11.92 -13.28 -35.31
CA LYS A 506 -12.94 -13.16 -36.35
C LYS A 506 -14.26 -13.77 -35.88
N GLN A 507 -14.18 -14.93 -35.24
CA GLN A 507 -15.32 -15.64 -34.67
C GLN A 507 -15.38 -15.47 -33.14
N PRO A 508 -16.58 -15.43 -32.56
CA PRO A 508 -16.74 -15.45 -31.10
C PRO A 508 -16.11 -16.72 -30.50
N SER A 509 -15.38 -16.56 -29.39
CA SER A 509 -14.73 -17.64 -28.65
C SER A 509 -15.48 -18.01 -27.36
N ASP A 510 -16.68 -17.45 -27.15
CA ASP A 510 -17.46 -17.62 -25.92
C ASP A 510 -17.64 -19.10 -25.52
N ASP A 511 -18.01 -19.97 -26.47
CA ASP A 511 -18.21 -21.41 -26.21
C ASP A 511 -16.91 -22.14 -25.85
N ALA A 512 -15.77 -21.74 -26.40
CA ALA A 512 -14.49 -22.36 -26.08
C ALA A 512 -14.06 -22.03 -24.65
N PHE A 513 -14.20 -20.76 -24.25
CA PHE A 513 -13.99 -20.35 -22.86
C PHE A 513 -14.97 -21.05 -21.93
N ALA A 514 -16.26 -21.15 -22.29
CA ALA A 514 -17.26 -21.81 -21.48
C ALA A 514 -16.96 -23.31 -21.25
N LYS A 515 -16.55 -24.02 -22.31
CA LYS A 515 -16.20 -25.44 -22.24
C LYS A 515 -15.03 -25.69 -21.29
N VAL A 516 -13.97 -24.88 -21.39
CA VAL A 516 -12.78 -25.05 -20.54
C VAL A 516 -13.08 -24.64 -19.11
N MET A 517 -13.75 -23.49 -18.91
CA MET A 517 -13.94 -22.93 -17.57
C MET A 517 -15.04 -23.60 -16.74
N TYR A 518 -16.04 -24.20 -17.38
CA TYR A 518 -17.25 -24.70 -16.71
C TYR A 518 -17.58 -26.13 -17.12
N GLY A 519 -16.56 -26.96 -17.30
CA GLY A 519 -16.71 -28.42 -17.43
C GLY A 519 -17.53 -28.86 -18.65
N GLY A 520 -17.19 -28.33 -19.83
CA GLY A 520 -17.73 -28.75 -21.13
C GLY A 520 -19.04 -28.05 -21.56
N ARG A 521 -19.54 -27.08 -20.79
CA ARG A 521 -20.78 -26.36 -21.07
C ARG A 521 -20.64 -25.37 -22.22
N SER A 522 -21.73 -25.10 -22.91
CA SER A 522 -21.85 -23.97 -23.84
C SER A 522 -21.94 -22.65 -23.08
N ALA A 523 -21.61 -21.55 -23.76
CA ALA A 523 -21.70 -20.23 -23.16
C ALA A 523 -23.15 -19.85 -22.82
N ALA A 524 -24.15 -20.41 -23.51
CA ALA A 524 -25.57 -20.08 -23.27
C ALA A 524 -26.08 -20.74 -22.00
N GLU A 525 -25.70 -22.00 -21.79
CA GLU A 525 -25.99 -22.72 -20.55
C GLU A 525 -25.31 -22.05 -19.35
N VAL A 526 -24.06 -21.61 -19.51
CA VAL A 526 -23.34 -20.90 -18.44
C VAL A 526 -24.06 -19.61 -18.05
N GLN A 527 -24.54 -18.83 -19.03
CA GLN A 527 -25.26 -17.59 -18.76
C GLN A 527 -26.58 -17.84 -18.00
N ASP A 528 -27.34 -18.87 -18.37
CA ASP A 528 -28.56 -19.29 -17.64
C ASP A 528 -28.23 -19.69 -16.20
N LEU A 529 -27.21 -20.54 -16.02
CA LEU A 529 -26.78 -21.00 -14.70
C LEU A 529 -26.30 -19.84 -13.83
N VAL A 530 -25.58 -18.87 -14.39
CA VAL A 530 -25.12 -17.68 -13.64
C VAL A 530 -26.32 -16.86 -13.19
N ALA A 531 -27.29 -16.60 -14.08
CA ALA A 531 -28.50 -15.86 -13.73
C ALA A 531 -29.29 -16.53 -12.59
N ARG A 532 -29.48 -17.85 -12.68
CA ARG A 532 -30.16 -18.64 -11.63
C ARG A 532 -29.38 -18.67 -10.32
N ALA A 533 -28.07 -18.87 -10.39
CA ALA A 533 -27.22 -18.91 -9.19
C ALA A 533 -27.18 -17.54 -8.48
N SER A 534 -27.17 -16.42 -9.25
CA SER A 534 -27.33 -15.08 -8.70
C SER A 534 -28.70 -14.86 -8.04
N ALA A 535 -29.74 -15.58 -8.48
CA ALA A 535 -31.07 -15.59 -7.85
C ALA A 535 -31.18 -16.54 -6.64
N GLY A 536 -30.08 -17.19 -6.23
CA GLY A 536 -30.03 -18.07 -5.06
C GLY A 536 -30.24 -19.56 -5.35
N ASP A 537 -30.24 -19.98 -6.62
CA ASP A 537 -30.33 -21.40 -6.99
C ASP A 537 -29.00 -22.13 -6.69
N ALA A 538 -29.00 -22.90 -5.60
CA ALA A 538 -27.84 -23.69 -5.17
C ALA A 538 -27.47 -24.82 -6.15
N ALA A 539 -28.43 -25.37 -6.91
CA ALA A 539 -28.15 -26.42 -7.88
C ALA A 539 -27.45 -25.83 -9.12
N ALA A 540 -27.86 -24.63 -9.55
CA ALA A 540 -27.15 -23.89 -10.58
C ALA A 540 -25.73 -23.53 -10.13
N TYR A 541 -25.54 -23.16 -8.86
CA TYR A 541 -24.23 -22.94 -8.26
C TYR A 541 -23.34 -24.19 -8.35
N ASP A 542 -23.86 -25.32 -7.87
CA ASP A 542 -23.13 -26.58 -7.84
C ASP A 542 -22.80 -27.08 -9.26
N ALA A 543 -23.60 -26.73 -10.27
CA ALA A 543 -23.32 -27.03 -11.67
C ALA A 543 -22.19 -26.19 -12.27
N LEU A 544 -22.03 -24.93 -11.86
CA LEU A 544 -20.95 -24.05 -12.30
C LEU A 544 -19.63 -24.32 -11.57
N VAL A 545 -19.72 -24.74 -10.30
CA VAL A 545 -18.59 -24.97 -9.41
C VAL A 545 -18.72 -26.37 -8.79
N PRO A 546 -18.44 -27.45 -9.53
CA PRO A 546 -18.65 -28.80 -9.03
C PRO A 546 -17.82 -29.07 -7.77
N ARG A 547 -18.38 -29.87 -6.85
CA ARG A 547 -17.65 -30.39 -5.69
C ARG A 547 -16.64 -31.44 -6.15
N GLN A 548 -15.50 -31.50 -5.48
CA GLN A 548 -14.56 -32.59 -5.66
C GLN A 548 -15.20 -33.88 -5.17
N GLU A 549 -15.11 -34.95 -5.96
CA GLU A 549 -15.67 -36.25 -5.63
C GLU A 549 -15.16 -36.74 -4.26
N GLY A 550 -16.08 -37.17 -3.39
CA GLY A 550 -15.77 -37.62 -2.03
C GLY A 550 -15.50 -36.52 -1.00
N ALA A 551 -15.48 -35.23 -1.37
CA ALA A 551 -15.32 -34.12 -0.43
C ALA A 551 -16.67 -33.48 -0.06
N LYS A 552 -16.90 -33.24 1.24
CA LYS A 552 -18.13 -32.56 1.70
C LYS A 552 -18.25 -31.13 1.16
N ASP A 553 -17.18 -30.34 1.28
CA ASP A 553 -17.21 -28.90 0.99
C ASP A 553 -16.10 -28.39 0.03
N ARG A 554 -15.20 -29.27 -0.43
CA ARG A 554 -14.10 -28.87 -1.32
C ARG A 554 -14.58 -28.79 -2.77
N ARG A 555 -14.34 -27.66 -3.43
CA ARG A 555 -14.68 -27.40 -4.84
C ARG A 555 -13.51 -27.76 -5.76
N VAL A 556 -13.82 -28.14 -7.01
CA VAL A 556 -12.79 -28.34 -8.04
C VAL A 556 -12.09 -27.01 -8.29
N ASN A 557 -10.76 -27.00 -8.27
CA ASN A 557 -9.93 -25.84 -8.59
C ASN A 557 -8.79 -26.28 -9.52
N ALA A 558 -8.82 -25.83 -10.77
CA ALA A 558 -7.80 -26.08 -11.78
C ALA A 558 -6.71 -24.99 -11.82
N GLY A 559 -6.69 -24.07 -10.86
CA GLY A 559 -5.80 -22.93 -10.84
C GLY A 559 -6.21 -21.84 -11.85
N PRO A 560 -5.30 -20.94 -12.24
CA PRO A 560 -5.60 -19.92 -13.24
C PRO A 560 -5.76 -20.53 -14.64
N LEU A 561 -6.70 -19.99 -15.42
CA LEU A 561 -6.83 -20.30 -16.84
C LEU A 561 -5.66 -19.69 -17.61
N GLU A 562 -4.97 -20.52 -18.39
CA GLU A 562 -3.95 -20.08 -19.32
C GLU A 562 -4.58 -19.67 -20.65
N VAL A 563 -4.30 -18.46 -21.12
CA VAL A 563 -4.82 -17.95 -22.40
C VAL A 563 -3.67 -17.79 -23.40
N PRO A 564 -3.75 -18.41 -24.60
CA PRO A 564 -2.67 -18.34 -25.58
C PRO A 564 -2.50 -16.92 -26.15
N ALA A 565 -1.42 -16.74 -26.92
CA ALA A 565 -1.31 -15.58 -27.79
C ALA A 565 -2.41 -15.62 -28.87
N GLY A 566 -3.02 -14.48 -29.14
CA GLY A 566 -4.15 -14.31 -30.04
C GLY A 566 -5.03 -13.14 -29.62
N THR A 567 -5.91 -12.72 -30.52
CA THR A 567 -7.07 -11.90 -30.20
C THR A 567 -8.29 -12.80 -30.12
N PHE A 568 -8.98 -12.83 -28.99
CA PHE A 568 -10.17 -13.64 -28.77
C PHE A 568 -11.37 -12.72 -28.65
N ARG A 569 -12.26 -12.81 -29.62
CA ARG A 569 -13.51 -12.05 -29.63
C ARG A 569 -14.52 -12.72 -28.71
N LEU A 570 -15.13 -11.96 -27.82
CA LEU A 570 -16.06 -12.41 -26.79
C LEU A 570 -17.28 -11.50 -26.81
N THR A 571 -18.45 -12.11 -26.75
CA THR A 571 -19.75 -11.40 -26.78
C THR A 571 -20.47 -11.49 -25.43
N ARG A 572 -19.88 -12.21 -24.47
CA ARG A 572 -20.43 -12.42 -23.12
C ARG A 572 -19.38 -12.18 -22.05
N THR A 573 -19.88 -11.87 -20.85
CA THR A 573 -19.07 -11.75 -19.64
C THR A 573 -18.43 -13.09 -19.27
N ILE A 574 -17.12 -13.08 -19.04
CA ILE A 574 -16.40 -14.20 -18.43
C ILE A 574 -16.52 -14.07 -16.91
N TRP A 575 -16.89 -15.16 -16.25
CA TRP A 575 -17.00 -15.21 -14.79
C TRP A 575 -15.87 -16.01 -14.14
N ILE A 576 -15.04 -15.36 -13.33
CA ILE A 576 -13.97 -15.99 -12.55
C ILE A 576 -14.47 -16.25 -11.13
N GLY A 577 -14.85 -17.51 -10.90
CA GLY A 577 -15.19 -18.06 -9.58
C GLY A 577 -15.59 -19.54 -9.62
N GLY A 578 -15.39 -20.20 -10.77
CA GLY A 578 -15.77 -21.59 -11.03
C GLY A 578 -14.62 -22.55 -10.83
N ILE A 579 -14.36 -23.42 -11.82
CA ILE A 579 -13.25 -24.37 -11.79
C ILE A 579 -11.90 -23.63 -11.80
N HIS A 580 -11.81 -22.49 -12.49
CA HIS A 580 -10.61 -21.67 -12.52
C HIS A 580 -10.74 -20.47 -11.57
N SER A 581 -9.67 -20.21 -10.82
CA SER A 581 -9.61 -19.16 -9.80
C SER A 581 -9.00 -17.85 -10.31
N GLY A 582 -8.36 -17.86 -11.48
CA GLY A 582 -7.72 -16.68 -12.10
C GLY A 582 -7.54 -16.87 -13.61
N MET A 583 -6.81 -15.96 -14.25
CA MET A 583 -6.52 -16.02 -15.68
C MET A 583 -5.20 -15.32 -16.01
N ILE A 584 -4.34 -15.97 -16.78
CA ILE A 584 -3.03 -15.44 -17.18
C ILE A 584 -2.88 -15.58 -18.69
N GLY A 585 -2.47 -14.50 -19.36
CA GLY A 585 -2.18 -14.50 -20.79
C GLY A 585 -0.70 -14.76 -21.12
N ALA A 586 -0.41 -14.88 -22.40
CA ALA A 586 0.95 -15.08 -22.92
C ALA A 586 1.78 -13.78 -22.99
N GLY A 587 1.23 -12.65 -22.57
CA GLY A 587 1.82 -11.31 -22.64
C GLY A 587 0.76 -10.26 -23.00
N SER A 588 0.84 -9.06 -22.43
CA SER A 588 -0.15 -7.99 -22.67
C SER A 588 -0.30 -7.62 -24.15
N GLU A 589 0.79 -7.61 -24.91
CA GLU A 589 0.77 -7.35 -26.36
C GLU A 589 0.42 -8.59 -27.22
N ARG A 590 0.30 -9.77 -26.61
CA ARG A 590 0.14 -11.05 -27.32
C ARG A 590 -1.24 -11.66 -27.14
N THR A 591 -1.80 -11.54 -25.95
CA THR A 591 -3.13 -12.05 -25.60
C THR A 591 -4.07 -10.88 -25.45
N VAL A 592 -5.03 -10.76 -26.37
CA VAL A 592 -6.07 -9.73 -26.34
C VAL A 592 -7.42 -10.42 -26.19
N LEU A 593 -8.15 -10.11 -25.13
CA LEU A 593 -9.56 -10.45 -24.98
C LEU A 593 -10.38 -9.24 -25.43
N ARG A 594 -11.05 -9.35 -26.58
CA ARG A 594 -11.88 -8.29 -27.16
C ARG A 594 -13.34 -8.56 -26.83
N PHE A 595 -13.95 -7.68 -26.06
CA PHE A 595 -15.36 -7.74 -25.68
C PHE A 595 -16.21 -6.84 -26.56
N ASP A 596 -17.20 -7.43 -27.22
CA ASP A 596 -18.18 -6.71 -28.03
C ASP A 596 -19.38 -6.27 -27.19
N GLY A 597 -19.84 -5.05 -27.41
CA GLY A 597 -21.03 -4.49 -26.75
C GLY A 597 -20.74 -3.85 -25.39
N ASP A 598 -21.79 -3.30 -24.77
CA ASP A 598 -21.70 -2.61 -23.48
C ASP A 598 -21.84 -3.60 -22.31
N ILE A 599 -20.89 -4.54 -22.21
CA ILE A 599 -20.89 -5.62 -21.21
C ILE A 599 -19.72 -5.52 -20.23
N VAL A 600 -19.83 -6.16 -19.06
CA VAL A 600 -18.66 -6.44 -18.22
C VAL A 600 -17.83 -7.51 -18.92
N GLY A 601 -16.55 -7.27 -19.17
CA GLY A 601 -15.65 -8.23 -19.80
C GLY A 601 -15.39 -9.42 -18.90
N ILE A 602 -14.71 -9.18 -17.78
CA ILE A 602 -14.45 -10.17 -16.75
C ILE A 602 -15.12 -9.76 -15.45
N ARG A 603 -15.88 -10.67 -14.82
CA ARG A 603 -16.38 -10.52 -13.45
C ARG A 603 -15.66 -11.51 -12.55
N GLN A 604 -14.94 -11.01 -11.55
CA GLN A 604 -14.21 -11.83 -10.59
C GLN A 604 -14.88 -11.80 -9.22
N THR A 605 -15.27 -12.97 -8.73
CA THR A 605 -15.94 -13.13 -7.41
C THR A 605 -15.12 -13.98 -6.45
N GLN A 606 -13.98 -14.51 -6.89
CA GLN A 606 -13.04 -15.27 -6.07
C GLN A 606 -11.60 -14.82 -6.30
N ARG A 607 -10.76 -15.05 -5.30
CA ARG A 607 -9.31 -14.78 -5.37
C ARG A 607 -8.63 -15.70 -6.39
N GLY A 608 -7.84 -15.09 -7.27
CA GLY A 608 -6.80 -15.76 -8.03
C GLY A 608 -6.12 -14.83 -9.05
N PRO A 609 -4.93 -15.23 -9.53
CA PRO A 609 -4.02 -14.35 -10.24
C PRO A 609 -4.57 -13.90 -11.59
N MET A 610 -4.42 -12.60 -11.88
CA MET A 610 -4.82 -11.97 -13.14
C MET A 610 -3.63 -11.23 -13.73
N GLY A 611 -3.27 -11.50 -14.98
CA GLY A 611 -2.13 -10.81 -15.59
C GLY A 611 -1.75 -11.19 -17.02
N ASN A 612 -0.82 -10.42 -17.58
CA ASN A 612 -0.20 -10.62 -18.89
C ASN A 612 -1.18 -10.69 -20.07
N MET A 613 -2.18 -9.82 -20.11
CA MET A 613 -3.12 -9.76 -21.23
C MET A 613 -3.69 -8.35 -21.39
N THR A 614 -4.26 -8.09 -22.56
CA THR A 614 -5.07 -6.90 -22.85
C THR A 614 -6.55 -7.27 -22.78
N LEU A 615 -7.36 -6.43 -22.12
CA LEU A 615 -8.81 -6.44 -22.16
C LEU A 615 -9.27 -5.23 -22.99
N GLU A 616 -9.84 -5.49 -24.16
CA GLU A 616 -10.24 -4.48 -25.14
C GLU A 616 -11.76 -4.42 -25.28
N GLY A 617 -12.33 -3.22 -25.27
CA GLY A 617 -13.78 -3.03 -25.40
C GLY A 617 -14.57 -3.43 -24.14
N GLY A 618 -15.90 -3.48 -24.26
CA GLY A 618 -16.81 -3.66 -23.14
C GLY A 618 -17.15 -2.36 -22.38
N ARG A 619 -18.09 -2.47 -21.45
CA ARG A 619 -18.39 -1.43 -20.45
C ARG A 619 -17.30 -1.33 -19.40
N VAL A 620 -16.95 -2.48 -18.83
CA VAL A 620 -15.93 -2.64 -17.79
C VAL A 620 -14.98 -3.74 -18.22
N GLY A 621 -13.67 -3.53 -18.12
CA GLY A 621 -12.70 -4.59 -18.44
C GLY A 621 -12.71 -5.69 -17.37
N LEU A 622 -12.51 -5.30 -16.10
CA LEU A 622 -12.56 -6.20 -14.95
C LEU A 622 -13.44 -5.62 -13.83
N ALA A 623 -14.46 -6.37 -13.43
CA ALA A 623 -15.38 -6.02 -12.36
C ALA A 623 -15.20 -6.95 -11.15
N ILE A 624 -15.11 -6.36 -9.96
CA ILE A 624 -15.11 -7.04 -8.67
C ILE A 624 -16.25 -6.40 -7.88
N THR A 625 -17.46 -6.84 -8.20
CA THR A 625 -18.71 -6.21 -7.73
C THR A 625 -19.64 -7.26 -7.13
N GLY A 626 -20.34 -6.88 -6.06
CA GLY A 626 -21.06 -7.80 -5.18
C GLY A 626 -21.13 -7.29 -3.74
N ALA A 627 -21.31 -8.22 -2.80
CA ALA A 627 -21.48 -8.05 -1.37
C ALA A 627 -20.22 -8.44 -0.58
N ASP A 628 -20.21 -8.08 0.70
CA ASP A 628 -19.08 -8.28 1.61
C ASP A 628 -18.95 -9.72 2.12
N HIS A 629 -17.78 -10.08 2.65
CA HIS A 629 -17.54 -11.44 3.15
C HIS A 629 -18.47 -11.81 4.31
N GLY A 630 -18.85 -10.82 5.12
CA GLY A 630 -19.78 -10.95 6.25
C GLY A 630 -21.25 -11.03 5.86
N ASP A 631 -21.60 -10.73 4.61
CA ASP A 631 -23.00 -10.71 4.18
C ASP A 631 -23.54 -12.13 3.96
N SER A 632 -24.79 -12.35 4.38
CA SER A 632 -25.52 -13.60 4.20
C SER A 632 -26.12 -13.69 2.78
N VAL A 633 -25.27 -13.51 1.77
CA VAL A 633 -25.63 -13.66 0.36
C VAL A 633 -25.04 -14.94 -0.24
N PRO A 634 -25.61 -15.46 -1.34
CA PRO A 634 -25.02 -16.57 -2.08
C PRO A 634 -23.57 -16.27 -2.49
N PRO A 635 -22.66 -17.25 -2.56
CA PRO A 635 -21.26 -17.00 -2.89
C PRO A 635 -21.03 -16.27 -4.23
N PHE A 636 -21.94 -16.38 -5.21
CA PHE A 636 -21.88 -15.59 -6.46
C PHE A 636 -22.10 -14.10 -6.27
N ALA A 637 -22.84 -13.74 -5.24
CA ALA A 637 -23.12 -12.35 -4.92
C ALA A 637 -22.02 -11.76 -4.05
N LYS A 638 -21.01 -12.54 -3.60
CA LYS A 638 -19.86 -12.01 -2.84
C LYS A 638 -18.78 -11.49 -3.79
N SER A 639 -18.09 -10.44 -3.36
CA SER A 639 -16.97 -9.86 -4.11
C SER A 639 -15.81 -9.41 -3.23
N TYR A 640 -15.71 -9.99 -2.03
CA TYR A 640 -14.56 -9.82 -1.16
C TYR A 640 -13.33 -10.50 -1.77
N ILE A 641 -12.37 -9.70 -2.22
CA ILE A 641 -11.08 -10.18 -2.74
C ILE A 641 -9.99 -9.52 -1.92
N ALA A 642 -9.24 -10.35 -1.20
CA ALA A 642 -8.12 -9.91 -0.38
C ALA A 642 -6.80 -10.58 -0.79
N GLY A 643 -5.70 -9.83 -0.72
CA GLY A 643 -4.35 -10.35 -0.97
C GLY A 643 -4.10 -10.78 -2.42
N GLN A 644 -4.83 -10.21 -3.38
CA GLN A 644 -4.71 -10.53 -4.80
C GLN A 644 -3.67 -9.63 -5.48
N ASP A 645 -2.88 -10.20 -6.38
CA ASP A 645 -2.04 -9.39 -7.28
C ASP A 645 -2.52 -9.45 -8.74
N TYR A 646 -2.60 -8.25 -9.32
CA TYR A 646 -2.88 -7.92 -10.72
C TYR A 646 -1.59 -7.39 -11.35
N PHE A 647 -1.18 -7.96 -12.48
CA PHE A 647 0.13 -7.60 -13.05
C PHE A 647 0.13 -7.59 -14.57
N ASN A 648 0.74 -6.55 -15.15
CA ASN A 648 0.94 -6.40 -16.59
C ASN A 648 -0.38 -6.61 -17.38
N LEU A 649 -1.44 -5.94 -16.94
CA LEU A 649 -2.73 -5.89 -17.63
C LEU A 649 -2.84 -4.58 -18.41
N VAL A 650 -3.45 -4.64 -19.58
CA VAL A 650 -3.81 -3.46 -20.36
C VAL A 650 -5.32 -3.43 -20.50
N PHE A 651 -5.92 -2.29 -20.21
CA PHE A 651 -7.33 -2.02 -20.41
C PHE A 651 -7.43 -0.95 -21.49
N ARG A 652 -8.14 -1.23 -22.58
CA ARG A 652 -8.33 -0.22 -23.63
C ARG A 652 -9.72 -0.20 -24.23
N GLY A 653 -10.22 1.01 -24.46
CA GLY A 653 -11.48 1.23 -25.18
C GLY A 653 -12.74 0.80 -24.42
N GLN A 654 -12.71 0.73 -23.09
CA GLN A 654 -13.92 0.54 -22.29
C GLN A 654 -14.84 1.78 -22.35
N THR A 655 -16.16 1.61 -22.16
CA THR A 655 -17.10 2.74 -22.15
C THR A 655 -17.25 3.39 -20.77
N PHE A 656 -17.03 2.63 -19.69
CA PHE A 656 -17.15 3.10 -18.31
C PHE A 656 -15.83 3.05 -17.54
N ALA A 657 -15.22 1.87 -17.35
CA ALA A 657 -14.00 1.77 -16.58
C ALA A 657 -13.09 0.61 -17.03
N GLY A 658 -11.77 0.75 -16.88
CA GLY A 658 -10.88 -0.40 -17.03
C GLY A 658 -11.13 -1.42 -15.91
N MET A 659 -11.16 -0.94 -14.67
CA MET A 659 -11.52 -1.72 -13.49
C MET A 659 -12.63 -1.06 -12.67
N HIS A 660 -13.58 -1.86 -12.19
CA HIS A 660 -14.65 -1.42 -11.29
C HIS A 660 -14.71 -2.33 -10.06
N ILE A 661 -14.55 -1.74 -8.89
CA ILE A 661 -14.49 -2.45 -7.61
C ILE A 661 -15.57 -1.90 -6.67
N GLY A 662 -16.39 -2.79 -6.08
CA GLY A 662 -17.45 -2.43 -5.14
C GLY A 662 -18.84 -2.40 -5.79
N ASN A 663 -19.71 -1.47 -5.38
CA ASN A 663 -21.11 -1.44 -5.81
C ASN A 663 -21.29 -0.94 -7.25
N ASP A 664 -22.23 -1.57 -7.96
CA ASP A 664 -22.61 -1.22 -9.33
C ASP A 664 -23.35 0.13 -9.42
N ASP A 665 -23.99 0.59 -8.33
CA ASP A 665 -24.70 1.87 -8.26
C ASP A 665 -23.75 2.99 -7.78
N PRO A 666 -23.33 3.92 -8.67
CA PRO A 666 -22.43 5.02 -8.32
C PRO A 666 -22.96 5.97 -7.24
N GLY A 667 -24.27 5.93 -6.98
CA GLY A 667 -24.95 6.73 -5.98
C GLY A 667 -25.15 6.05 -4.63
N ARG A 668 -24.73 4.79 -4.47
CA ARG A 668 -24.86 4.05 -3.21
C ARG A 668 -23.50 3.82 -2.56
N MET A 669 -23.45 4.10 -1.27
CA MET A 669 -22.31 3.75 -0.42
C MET A 669 -22.30 2.24 -0.17
N GLY A 670 -21.18 1.59 -0.50
CA GLY A 670 -20.80 0.27 -0.01
C GLY A 670 -21.22 -0.93 -0.88
N GLY A 671 -20.38 -1.97 -0.88
CA GLY A 671 -20.63 -3.26 -1.53
C GLY A 671 -19.53 -4.31 -1.33
N ALA A 672 -18.25 -3.94 -1.29
CA ALA A 672 -17.17 -4.92 -1.13
C ALA A 672 -15.94 -4.33 -0.44
N GLU A 673 -15.36 -5.02 0.54
CA GLU A 673 -14.05 -4.75 1.11
C GLU A 673 -13.01 -5.28 0.13
N PHE A 674 -12.02 -4.44 -0.15
CA PHE A 674 -10.95 -4.72 -1.09
C PHE A 674 -9.62 -4.52 -0.37
N ASP A 675 -9.05 -5.62 0.14
CA ASP A 675 -7.95 -5.61 1.11
C ASP A 675 -6.63 -6.19 0.52
N GLN A 676 -5.47 -5.64 0.86
CA GLN A 676 -4.15 -6.23 0.57
C GLN A 676 -3.84 -6.48 -0.91
N ASN A 677 -4.55 -5.79 -1.81
CA ASN A 677 -4.45 -6.04 -3.24
C ASN A 677 -3.34 -5.21 -3.88
N LYS A 678 -2.59 -5.81 -4.82
CA LYS A 678 -1.52 -5.10 -5.53
C LYS A 678 -1.73 -5.09 -7.03
N PHE A 679 -1.32 -3.99 -7.63
CA PHE A 679 -1.49 -3.68 -9.03
C PHE A 679 -0.13 -3.22 -9.56
N VAL A 680 0.47 -3.98 -10.49
CA VAL A 680 1.82 -3.70 -10.99
C VAL A 680 1.84 -3.64 -12.51
N GLY A 681 2.29 -2.51 -13.07
CA GLY A 681 2.46 -2.39 -14.51
C GLY A 681 1.13 -2.44 -15.27
N LEU A 682 0.06 -1.87 -14.70
CA LEU A 682 -1.23 -1.79 -15.38
C LEU A 682 -1.25 -0.58 -16.32
N ARG A 683 -1.87 -0.73 -17.49
CA ARG A 683 -2.10 0.38 -18.42
C ARG A 683 -3.59 0.55 -18.68
N PHE A 684 -4.06 1.79 -18.64
CA PHE A 684 -5.46 2.17 -18.87
C PHE A 684 -5.51 3.19 -20.00
N GLU A 685 -5.84 2.73 -21.20
CA GLU A 685 -5.77 3.50 -22.44
C GLU A 685 -7.19 3.78 -22.96
N ASN A 686 -7.67 5.02 -22.81
CA ASN A 686 -8.99 5.46 -23.27
C ASN A 686 -10.14 4.62 -22.69
N THR A 687 -10.12 4.37 -21.38
CA THR A 687 -11.06 3.44 -20.69
C THR A 687 -12.41 4.06 -20.33
N GLY A 688 -12.91 5.02 -21.12
CA GLY A 688 -14.23 5.61 -20.91
C GLY A 688 -14.23 6.66 -19.80
N GLU A 689 -15.03 6.46 -18.77
CA GLU A 689 -15.12 7.41 -17.65
C GLU A 689 -13.89 7.33 -16.72
N TYR A 690 -13.45 6.11 -16.39
CA TYR A 690 -12.45 5.87 -15.36
C TYR A 690 -11.37 4.87 -15.78
N GLY A 691 -10.17 4.98 -15.23
CA GLY A 691 -9.18 3.90 -15.29
C GLY A 691 -9.58 2.84 -14.28
N ILE A 692 -9.57 3.23 -13.01
CA ILE A 692 -10.09 2.45 -11.89
C ILE A 692 -11.20 3.23 -11.19
N TYR A 693 -12.35 2.59 -11.02
CA TYR A 693 -13.48 3.12 -10.26
C TYR A 693 -13.72 2.28 -9.00
N PHE A 694 -13.43 2.87 -7.85
CA PHE A 694 -13.68 2.30 -6.53
C PHE A 694 -14.96 2.89 -5.93
N ASN A 695 -15.94 2.01 -5.72
CA ASN A 695 -17.20 2.31 -5.05
C ASN A 695 -17.45 1.29 -3.93
N ASN A 696 -16.54 1.22 -2.98
CA ASN A 696 -16.48 0.19 -1.95
C ASN A 696 -16.63 0.74 -0.53
N SER A 697 -17.06 -0.13 0.38
CA SER A 697 -17.14 0.22 1.81
C SER A 697 -15.75 0.45 2.41
N MET A 698 -14.76 -0.32 1.96
CA MET A 698 -13.43 -0.41 2.56
C MET A 698 -12.36 -0.76 1.52
N LEU A 699 -11.27 0.00 1.46
CA LEU A 699 -10.10 -0.20 0.60
C LEU A 699 -8.83 -0.24 1.47
N ASP A 700 -8.48 -1.42 1.96
CA ASP A 700 -7.37 -1.62 2.91
C ASP A 700 -6.10 -2.13 2.20
N LYS A 701 -4.93 -1.64 2.63
CA LYS A 701 -3.58 -2.05 2.19
C LYS A 701 -3.41 -2.31 0.69
N TRP A 702 -3.85 -1.40 -0.17
CA TRP A 702 -3.65 -1.54 -1.61
C TRP A 702 -2.34 -0.90 -2.09
N LEU A 703 -1.78 -1.45 -3.16
CA LEU A 703 -0.57 -0.93 -3.80
C LEU A 703 -0.78 -0.81 -5.30
N LEU A 704 -0.56 0.39 -5.84
CA LEU A 704 -0.48 0.60 -7.27
C LEU A 704 0.93 1.08 -7.64
N LEU A 705 1.60 0.31 -8.49
CA LEU A 705 2.99 0.49 -8.85
C LEU A 705 3.16 0.51 -10.37
N ASN A 706 3.87 1.51 -10.88
CA ASN A 706 4.17 1.64 -12.32
C ASN A 706 2.92 1.55 -13.22
N ALA A 707 1.80 2.13 -12.77
CA ALA A 707 0.60 2.14 -13.58
C ALA A 707 0.56 3.37 -14.49
N GLU A 708 -0.01 3.21 -15.68
CA GLU A 708 -0.20 4.29 -16.65
C GLU A 708 -1.68 4.48 -16.94
N PHE A 709 -2.12 5.73 -16.94
CA PHE A 709 -3.49 6.14 -17.20
C PHE A 709 -3.48 7.20 -18.30
N GLU A 710 -4.23 6.95 -19.37
CA GLU A 710 -4.34 7.86 -20.50
C GLU A 710 -5.77 7.96 -21.03
N GLY A 711 -6.25 9.18 -21.26
CA GLY A 711 -7.46 9.44 -22.05
C GLY A 711 -8.81 9.20 -21.35
N GLN A 712 -8.85 9.11 -20.01
CA GLN A 712 -10.11 8.98 -19.27
C GLN A 712 -10.92 10.28 -19.22
N LYS A 713 -12.26 10.18 -19.22
CA LYS A 713 -13.17 11.34 -19.23
C LYS A 713 -13.43 11.95 -17.85
N LYS A 714 -13.46 11.13 -16.78
CA LYS A 714 -13.80 11.59 -15.43
C LYS A 714 -12.64 11.49 -14.44
N ALA A 715 -11.90 10.38 -14.40
CA ALA A 715 -10.66 10.32 -13.63
C ALA A 715 -9.77 9.15 -14.07
N GLY A 716 -8.47 9.24 -13.79
CA GLY A 716 -7.60 8.05 -13.88
C GLY A 716 -8.00 7.03 -12.82
N ILE A 717 -8.02 7.46 -11.56
CA ILE A 717 -8.52 6.66 -10.43
C ILE A 717 -9.54 7.51 -9.68
N SER A 718 -10.71 6.95 -9.43
CA SER A 718 -11.73 7.59 -8.58
C SER A 718 -12.09 6.65 -7.44
N ILE A 719 -12.00 7.16 -6.21
CA ILE A 719 -12.52 6.56 -5.00
C ILE A 719 -13.62 7.51 -4.55
N ARG A 720 -14.90 7.17 -4.76
CA ARG A 720 -16.01 8.12 -4.52
C ARG A 720 -16.51 8.13 -3.09
N PHE A 721 -16.67 6.93 -2.54
CA PHE A 721 -17.17 6.70 -1.19
C PHE A 721 -16.38 5.56 -0.61
N ASN A 722 -15.70 5.81 0.51
CA ASN A 722 -15.00 4.75 1.21
C ASN A 722 -14.84 5.10 2.71
N ASN A 723 -15.12 4.13 3.58
CA ASN A 723 -14.92 4.21 5.02
C ASN A 723 -13.47 3.89 5.43
N LEU A 724 -12.65 3.38 4.50
CA LEU A 724 -11.24 3.02 4.66
C LEU A 724 -10.40 3.16 3.40
N ILE A 725 -9.38 4.02 3.38
CA ILE A 725 -8.39 4.06 2.29
C ILE A 725 -6.99 3.93 2.89
N HIS A 726 -6.35 2.77 2.71
CA HIS A 726 -4.95 2.54 3.07
C HIS A 726 -4.18 2.03 1.88
N GLY A 727 -3.14 2.73 1.49
CA GLY A 727 -2.34 2.27 0.36
C GLY A 727 -1.49 3.37 -0.25
N GLY A 728 -1.09 3.16 -1.49
CA GLY A 728 -0.37 4.20 -2.19
C GLY A 728 -0.13 3.93 -3.66
N LEU A 729 0.28 5.01 -4.32
CA LEU A 729 0.64 5.08 -5.71
C LEU A 729 2.12 5.40 -5.80
N TYR A 730 2.85 4.58 -6.54
CA TYR A 730 4.29 4.71 -6.65
C TYR A 730 4.68 4.64 -8.12
N ASN A 731 5.36 5.70 -8.59
CA ASN A 731 5.86 5.81 -9.95
C ASN A 731 4.76 5.61 -11.02
N CYS A 732 3.58 6.21 -10.82
CA CYS A 732 2.47 6.15 -11.76
C CYS A 732 2.44 7.37 -12.69
N ALA A 733 1.95 7.19 -13.91
CA ALA A 733 1.79 8.25 -14.89
C ALA A 733 0.32 8.45 -15.28
N PHE A 734 -0.13 9.70 -15.29
CA PHE A 734 -1.48 10.11 -15.67
C PHE A 734 -1.37 11.14 -16.79
N ARG A 735 -2.00 10.88 -17.94
CA ARG A 735 -1.83 11.68 -19.16
C ARG A 735 -3.17 11.97 -19.84
N HIS A 736 -3.38 13.20 -20.26
CA HIS A 736 -4.52 13.57 -21.13
C HIS A 736 -5.88 13.13 -20.57
N ILE A 737 -6.08 13.29 -19.26
CA ILE A 737 -7.34 12.94 -18.58
C ILE A 737 -8.19 14.21 -18.50
N ASP A 738 -9.47 14.14 -18.87
CA ASP A 738 -10.34 15.33 -18.86
C ASP A 738 -10.76 15.75 -17.46
N GLY A 739 -10.88 14.80 -16.54
CA GLY A 739 -10.98 15.07 -15.11
C GLY A 739 -9.65 14.91 -14.39
N PRO A 740 -9.63 14.85 -13.06
CA PRO A 740 -8.40 14.66 -12.30
C PRO A 740 -7.73 13.31 -12.59
N GLY A 741 -6.40 13.24 -12.49
CA GLY A 741 -5.69 11.97 -12.55
C GLY A 741 -6.07 11.06 -11.38
N ILE A 742 -6.16 11.63 -10.17
CA ILE A 742 -6.72 10.98 -8.99
C ILE A 742 -7.84 11.82 -8.38
N ASP A 743 -8.93 11.15 -8.05
CA ASP A 743 -10.12 11.67 -7.37
C ASP A 743 -10.35 10.82 -6.13
N PHE A 744 -9.63 11.13 -5.04
CA PHE A 744 -9.73 10.39 -3.79
C PHE A 744 -10.72 11.07 -2.87
N MET A 745 -11.88 10.45 -2.67
CA MET A 745 -12.90 10.91 -1.75
C MET A 745 -13.11 9.80 -0.70
N GLY A 746 -12.61 10.05 0.51
CA GLY A 746 -12.78 9.18 1.66
C GLY A 746 -13.55 9.86 2.77
N GLY A 747 -14.15 9.06 3.66
CA GLY A 747 -14.72 9.50 4.93
C GLY A 747 -16.08 8.89 5.22
N ASN A 748 -16.22 8.29 6.40
CA ASN A 748 -17.50 7.93 6.98
C ASN A 748 -17.89 8.97 8.06
N PRO A 749 -18.97 9.76 7.86
CA PRO A 749 -19.37 10.80 8.81
C PRO A 749 -19.94 10.25 10.13
N LEU A 750 -20.51 9.04 10.13
CA LEU A 750 -21.16 8.43 11.30
C LEU A 750 -20.15 7.79 12.26
N LEU A 751 -19.07 7.29 11.70
CA LEU A 751 -18.20 6.38 12.40
C LEU A 751 -17.18 7.09 13.29
N GLY A 752 -16.93 8.40 13.10
CA GLY A 752 -15.89 9.13 13.83
C GLY A 752 -14.47 8.56 13.67
N PHE A 753 -14.33 7.44 12.93
CA PHE A 753 -13.11 6.75 12.61
C PHE A 753 -12.46 7.49 11.43
N ARG A 754 -11.37 8.19 11.72
CA ARG A 754 -10.41 8.60 10.71
C ARG A 754 -9.34 7.52 10.63
N PRO A 755 -9.26 6.82 9.50
CA PRO A 755 -7.92 6.54 8.99
C PRO A 755 -7.66 7.37 7.72
N TYR A 756 -6.49 7.29 7.11
CA TYR A 756 -6.31 7.00 5.67
C TYR A 756 -4.89 7.37 5.24
N ILE A 757 -3.92 6.52 5.65
CA ILE A 757 -2.55 6.58 5.17
C ILE A 757 -2.55 6.30 3.67
N VAL A 758 -2.47 7.38 2.90
CA VAL A 758 -2.29 7.34 1.46
C VAL A 758 -1.01 8.06 1.11
N MET A 759 -0.14 7.35 0.40
CA MET A 759 1.07 7.92 -0.13
C MET A 759 1.00 8.00 -1.65
N VAL A 760 1.30 9.18 -2.20
CA VAL A 760 1.55 9.39 -3.63
C VAL A 760 3.01 9.77 -3.76
N ASP A 761 3.78 8.94 -4.46
CA ASP A 761 5.22 9.12 -4.58
C ASP A 761 5.69 8.94 -6.01
N GLN A 762 6.50 9.89 -6.50
CA GLN A 762 7.10 9.83 -7.83
C GLN A 762 6.09 9.73 -8.97
N CYS A 763 4.89 10.29 -8.77
CA CYS A 763 3.87 10.28 -9.81
C CYS A 763 4.04 11.47 -10.78
N SER A 764 3.44 11.33 -11.95
CA SER A 764 3.34 12.42 -12.93
C SER A 764 1.91 12.60 -13.41
N PHE A 765 1.46 13.85 -13.46
CA PHE A 765 0.14 14.26 -13.91
C PHE A 765 0.31 15.27 -15.05
N GLN A 766 0.05 14.86 -16.28
CA GLN A 766 0.26 15.66 -17.48
C GLN A 766 -1.05 15.86 -18.23
N GLU A 767 -1.46 17.12 -18.44
CA GLU A 767 -2.72 17.45 -19.12
C GLU A 767 -3.95 16.75 -18.48
N CYS A 768 -3.93 16.62 -17.15
CA CYS A 768 -5.07 16.17 -16.35
C CYS A 768 -5.89 17.37 -15.87
N GLY A 769 -7.20 17.18 -15.68
CA GLY A 769 -8.12 18.21 -15.19
C GLY A 769 -8.70 19.08 -16.30
N ARG A 770 -9.55 20.03 -15.89
CA ARG A 770 -10.26 20.98 -16.77
C ARG A 770 -10.70 22.20 -15.96
N ALA A 771 -11.32 23.20 -16.60
CA ALA A 771 -11.56 24.51 -15.96
C ALA A 771 -12.34 24.44 -14.62
N ASP A 772 -13.21 23.46 -14.43
CA ASP A 772 -14.01 23.23 -13.21
C ASP A 772 -13.48 22.08 -12.32
N ALA A 773 -12.42 21.37 -12.73
CA ALA A 773 -11.86 20.23 -12.00
C ALA A 773 -10.33 20.30 -11.89
N PRO A 774 -9.74 20.00 -10.71
CA PRO A 774 -8.29 20.05 -10.55
C PRO A 774 -7.61 18.92 -11.35
N ALA A 775 -6.30 19.05 -11.59
CA ALA A 775 -5.50 17.96 -12.15
C ALA A 775 -5.32 16.81 -11.14
N VAL A 776 -5.26 17.13 -9.84
CA VAL A 776 -5.22 16.19 -8.72
C VAL A 776 -6.24 16.61 -7.67
N ASP A 777 -7.16 15.72 -7.34
CA ASP A 777 -8.07 15.85 -6.19
C ASP A 777 -7.71 14.79 -5.13
N PHE A 778 -6.90 15.21 -4.16
CA PHE A 778 -6.35 14.40 -3.07
C PHE A 778 -7.12 14.59 -1.76
N GLY A 779 -8.46 14.61 -1.86
CA GLY A 779 -9.38 14.24 -0.78
C GLY A 779 -9.20 14.86 0.60
N TYR A 780 -9.75 14.14 1.59
CA TYR A 780 -9.54 14.32 3.01
C TYR A 780 -8.79 13.09 3.54
N CYS A 781 -7.46 13.12 3.51
CA CYS A 781 -6.64 12.00 3.97
C CYS A 781 -5.82 12.43 5.20
N GLU A 782 -5.99 11.73 6.33
CA GLU A 782 -5.16 11.88 7.53
C GLU A 782 -3.93 10.98 7.42
N LEU A 783 -2.75 11.44 7.85
CA LEU A 783 -1.46 10.74 7.69
C LEU A 783 -1.12 10.43 6.23
N SER A 784 -1.36 11.41 5.38
CA SER A 784 -1.12 11.34 3.95
C SER A 784 0.15 12.07 3.52
N ALA A 785 0.80 11.54 2.50
CA ALA A 785 2.02 12.11 1.95
C ALA A 785 1.92 12.25 0.43
N PHE A 786 2.27 13.43 -0.08
CA PHE A 786 2.30 13.72 -1.52
C PHE A 786 3.68 14.22 -1.92
N LEU A 787 4.47 13.36 -2.55
CA LEU A 787 5.92 13.45 -2.54
C LEU A 787 6.48 13.32 -3.96
N ARG A 788 7.51 14.11 -4.28
CA ARG A 788 8.32 13.98 -5.51
C ARG A 788 7.50 13.87 -6.79
N THR A 789 6.42 14.64 -6.85
CA THR A 789 5.39 14.50 -7.87
C THR A 789 5.36 15.75 -8.73
N THR A 790 5.13 15.57 -10.03
CA THR A 790 5.02 16.67 -10.98
C THR A 790 3.62 16.74 -11.55
N ILE A 791 3.06 17.94 -11.60
CA ILE A 791 1.76 18.25 -12.20
C ILE A 791 2.00 19.32 -13.26
N THR A 792 1.68 19.02 -14.52
CA THR A 792 1.94 19.93 -15.64
C THR A 792 0.73 20.06 -16.57
N THR A 793 0.35 21.29 -16.92
CA THR A 793 -0.58 21.55 -18.02
C THR A 793 -0.05 22.67 -18.93
N THR A 794 0.01 22.38 -20.22
CA THR A 794 0.45 23.30 -21.28
C THR A 794 -0.70 23.71 -22.18
N GLY A 795 -1.58 22.76 -22.51
CA GLY A 795 -2.75 22.97 -23.36
C GLY A 795 -4.05 23.23 -22.59
N LYS A 796 -4.22 22.61 -21.42
CA LYS A 796 -5.46 22.70 -20.63
C LYS A 796 -5.41 23.81 -19.57
N VAL A 797 -6.50 24.57 -19.49
CA VAL A 797 -6.82 25.40 -18.31
C VAL A 797 -7.51 24.52 -17.28
N VAL A 798 -6.97 24.49 -16.06
CA VAL A 798 -7.50 23.70 -14.95
C VAL A 798 -7.99 24.57 -13.80
N ARG A 799 -8.91 24.06 -12.98
CA ARG A 799 -9.34 24.73 -11.74
C ARG A 799 -8.17 24.98 -10.80
N ALA A 800 -7.33 23.96 -10.61
CA ALA A 800 -6.09 23.98 -9.83
C ALA A 800 -5.20 22.81 -10.27
N GLY A 801 -3.90 22.90 -10.05
CA GLY A 801 -3.02 21.76 -10.25
C GLY A 801 -3.18 20.72 -9.15
N PHE A 802 -3.21 21.17 -7.89
CA PHE A 802 -3.42 20.31 -6.73
C PHE A 802 -4.56 20.84 -5.86
N MET A 803 -5.44 19.96 -5.40
CA MET A 803 -6.44 20.23 -4.38
C MET A 803 -6.49 19.06 -3.39
N GLY A 804 -6.24 19.28 -2.10
CA GLY A 804 -6.25 18.19 -1.12
C GLY A 804 -5.67 18.55 0.24
N ALA A 805 -5.61 17.57 1.15
CA ALA A 805 -5.17 17.76 2.54
C ALA A 805 -3.92 16.93 2.91
N PRO A 806 -2.76 17.10 2.23
CA PRO A 806 -1.57 16.32 2.53
C PRO A 806 -0.99 16.73 3.89
N GLN A 807 -0.79 15.80 4.82
CA GLN A 807 -0.06 16.13 6.06
C GLN A 807 1.40 16.45 5.78
N HIS A 808 1.99 15.74 4.82
CA HIS A 808 3.32 16.01 4.33
C HIS A 808 3.33 16.15 2.81
N MET A 809 3.84 17.29 2.32
CA MET A 809 4.04 17.54 0.89
C MET A 809 5.49 17.98 0.68
N GLU A 810 6.26 17.26 -0.13
CA GLU A 810 7.70 17.50 -0.31
C GLU A 810 8.12 17.29 -1.76
N ASP A 811 8.97 18.20 -2.27
CA ASP A 811 9.57 18.12 -3.62
C ASP A 811 8.50 18.01 -4.71
N VAL A 812 7.56 18.96 -4.73
CA VAL A 812 6.43 18.95 -5.65
C VAL A 812 6.50 20.15 -6.58
N ARG A 813 6.39 19.87 -7.89
CA ARG A 813 6.27 20.89 -8.92
C ARG A 813 4.87 20.91 -9.50
N VAL A 814 4.23 22.08 -9.44
CA VAL A 814 2.87 22.33 -9.96
C VAL A 814 2.96 23.43 -11.02
N ASP A 815 3.18 23.03 -12.28
CA ASP A 815 3.36 23.91 -13.43
C ASP A 815 2.13 23.87 -14.33
N VAL A 816 1.08 24.56 -13.92
CA VAL A 816 -0.24 24.48 -14.56
C VAL A 816 -0.70 25.83 -15.07
N ARG A 817 -1.54 25.78 -16.11
CA ARG A 817 -2.33 26.92 -16.56
C ARG A 817 -3.68 26.91 -15.83
N THR A 818 -3.90 27.91 -14.99
CA THR A 818 -5.21 28.20 -14.38
C THR A 818 -5.86 29.39 -15.09
N ALA A 819 -7.15 29.63 -14.86
CA ALA A 819 -7.74 30.91 -15.23
C ALA A 819 -7.10 32.04 -14.39
N ASP A 820 -7.14 33.28 -14.88
CA ASP A 820 -6.58 34.42 -14.15
C ASP A 820 -7.13 34.46 -12.72
N GLU A 821 -6.24 34.74 -11.74
CA GLU A 821 -6.53 34.80 -10.30
C GLU A 821 -6.89 33.46 -9.62
N GLN A 822 -6.99 32.34 -10.35
CA GLN A 822 -7.24 31.03 -9.74
C GLN A 822 -5.95 30.39 -9.16
N PRO A 823 -6.04 29.71 -8.01
CA PRO A 823 -4.89 29.09 -7.34
C PRO A 823 -4.37 27.87 -8.09
N ALA A 824 -3.05 27.72 -8.15
CA ALA A 824 -2.42 26.49 -8.63
C ALA A 824 -2.47 25.38 -7.59
N VAL A 825 -2.47 25.74 -6.30
CA VAL A 825 -2.51 24.80 -5.16
C VAL A 825 -3.63 25.21 -4.21
N VAL A 826 -4.52 24.28 -3.90
CA VAL A 826 -5.60 24.46 -2.93
C VAL A 826 -5.41 23.47 -1.78
N LEU A 827 -5.16 23.99 -0.58
CA LEU A 827 -4.98 23.19 0.62
C LEU A 827 -6.30 23.07 1.38
N ARG A 828 -6.80 21.84 1.52
CA ARG A 828 -8.00 21.53 2.29
C ARG A 828 -7.65 21.41 3.76
N ALA A 829 -8.36 22.15 4.60
CA ALA A 829 -8.35 21.92 6.04
C ALA A 829 -9.31 20.76 6.38
N VAL A 830 -8.82 19.73 7.08
CA VAL A 830 -9.67 18.60 7.51
C VAL A 830 -10.40 18.97 8.80
N ARG A 831 -11.69 19.33 8.68
CA ARG A 831 -12.59 19.62 9.81
C ARG A 831 -13.84 18.74 9.68
N HIS A 832 -14.16 17.90 10.67
CA HIS A 832 -15.39 17.08 10.63
C HIS A 832 -16.09 17.00 12.00
N GLY A 833 -17.40 16.76 11.96
CA GLY A 833 -18.40 17.19 12.94
C GLY A 833 -18.48 16.53 14.32
N MET A 834 -17.70 15.53 14.73
CA MET A 834 -17.86 14.99 16.11
C MET A 834 -16.56 14.61 16.86
N THR A 835 -15.44 14.37 16.17
CA THR A 835 -14.20 13.86 16.83
C THR A 835 -12.91 14.36 16.18
N ALA A 836 -13.02 15.29 15.23
CA ALA A 836 -12.00 15.51 14.23
C ALA A 836 -11.14 16.76 14.58
N ARG A 837 -9.94 16.55 15.15
CA ARG A 837 -8.99 17.63 15.50
C ARG A 837 -8.23 18.15 14.27
N ALA A 838 -7.82 19.42 14.30
CA ALA A 838 -6.99 20.03 13.27
C ALA A 838 -5.60 19.37 13.25
N ASN A 839 -5.19 18.82 12.12
CA ASN A 839 -3.82 18.37 11.90
C ASN A 839 -3.04 19.50 11.20
N GLY A 840 -1.82 19.79 11.66
CA GLY A 840 -0.92 20.68 10.93
C GLY A 840 -0.47 20.07 9.61
N HIS A 841 -0.05 20.93 8.68
CA HIS A 841 0.54 20.52 7.40
C HIS A 841 2.00 20.94 7.32
N ILE A 842 2.86 20.06 6.82
CA ILE A 842 4.26 20.35 6.52
C ILE A 842 4.42 20.35 5.00
N LEU A 843 4.77 21.52 4.45
CA LEU A 843 5.04 21.72 3.03
C LEU A 843 6.48 22.15 2.84
N ARG A 844 7.20 21.42 1.99
CA ARG A 844 8.62 21.60 1.78
C ARG A 844 9.00 21.56 0.30
N ASP A 845 9.89 22.45 -0.12
CA ASP A 845 10.47 22.44 -1.47
C ASP A 845 9.38 22.40 -2.58
N ILE A 846 8.32 23.21 -2.39
CA ILE A 846 7.18 23.28 -3.31
C ILE A 846 7.40 24.40 -4.32
N GLN A 847 7.16 24.12 -5.60
CA GLN A 847 7.19 25.13 -6.66
C GLN A 847 5.88 25.09 -7.43
N ALA A 848 5.08 26.15 -7.36
CA ALA A 848 3.83 26.29 -8.09
C ALA A 848 3.83 27.53 -9.00
N SER A 849 3.28 27.38 -10.22
CA SER A 849 3.14 28.45 -11.21
C SER A 849 2.19 29.57 -10.78
N GLY A 850 1.19 29.25 -9.94
CA GLY A 850 0.18 30.17 -9.42
C GLY A 850 0.09 30.20 -7.89
N PRO A 851 -0.85 31.00 -7.33
CA PRO A 851 -0.96 31.19 -5.88
C PRO A 851 -1.45 29.94 -5.15
N VAL A 852 -1.25 29.92 -3.84
CA VAL A 852 -1.87 28.96 -2.91
C VAL A 852 -3.16 29.55 -2.35
N ALA A 853 -4.18 28.72 -2.21
CA ALA A 853 -5.42 29.03 -1.52
C ALA A 853 -5.75 27.93 -0.50
N TRP A 854 -6.68 28.25 0.38
CA TRP A 854 -7.19 27.36 1.41
C TRP A 854 -8.69 27.25 1.29
N THR A 855 -9.21 26.07 1.62
CA THR A 855 -10.64 25.83 1.62
C THR A 855 -11.01 24.94 2.80
N ASN A 856 -12.10 25.28 3.46
CA ASN A 856 -12.80 24.39 4.36
C ASN A 856 -13.94 23.75 3.58
N ASP A 857 -13.78 22.48 3.26
CA ASP A 857 -14.68 21.81 2.33
C ASP A 857 -15.74 20.97 3.11
N ALA A 858 -15.76 21.12 4.45
CA ALA A 858 -16.83 20.70 5.36
C ALA A 858 -18.12 21.53 5.21
N ASN A 859 -18.11 22.63 4.46
CA ASN A 859 -19.27 23.50 4.26
C ASN A 859 -19.64 23.59 2.75
N SER A 860 -20.84 23.08 2.43
CA SER A 860 -21.75 23.38 1.29
C SER A 860 -21.28 23.35 -0.18
N GLY A 861 -19.99 23.31 -0.51
CA GLY A 861 -19.51 23.37 -1.91
C GLY A 861 -19.40 22.02 -2.62
N ASN A 862 -19.27 20.92 -1.89
CA ASN A 862 -19.09 19.59 -2.45
C ASN A 862 -20.45 18.86 -2.57
N SER A 863 -20.90 18.62 -3.80
CA SER A 863 -22.18 17.95 -4.11
C SER A 863 -22.27 16.51 -3.55
N LEU A 864 -21.13 15.87 -3.27
CA LEU A 864 -21.09 14.53 -2.68
C LEU A 864 -21.10 14.58 -1.15
N TYR A 865 -20.49 15.61 -0.54
CA TYR A 865 -20.64 15.87 0.89
C TYR A 865 -22.08 16.23 1.24
N SER A 866 -22.73 17.08 0.44
CA SER A 866 -24.16 17.39 0.61
C SER A 866 -25.05 16.16 0.52
N ARG A 867 -24.76 15.17 -0.34
CA ARG A 867 -25.49 13.90 -0.35
C ARG A 867 -25.27 13.08 0.93
N THR A 868 -24.05 13.06 1.44
CA THR A 868 -23.74 12.49 2.76
C THR A 868 -24.53 13.22 3.87
N LEU A 869 -24.61 14.55 3.82
CA LEU A 869 -25.46 15.36 4.69
C LEU A 869 -26.97 15.09 4.48
N GLU A 870 -27.43 14.74 3.29
CA GLU A 870 -28.84 14.40 3.01
C GLU A 870 -29.20 13.01 3.56
N ILE A 871 -28.28 12.04 3.42
CA ILE A 871 -28.43 10.69 3.96
C ILE A 871 -28.51 10.74 5.50
N TYR A 872 -27.72 11.62 6.13
CA TYR A 872 -27.58 11.66 7.60
C TYR A 872 -28.19 12.88 8.29
N GLY A 873 -28.60 13.92 7.58
CA GLY A 873 -29.26 15.12 8.12
C GLY A 873 -30.67 14.89 8.67
N LYS A 874 -31.12 13.63 8.65
CA LYS A 874 -32.30 13.15 9.37
C LYS A 874 -31.96 12.60 10.76
N ASP A 875 -30.68 12.43 11.08
CA ASP A 875 -30.21 12.04 12.40
C ASP A 875 -29.91 13.30 13.24
N PRO A 876 -30.75 13.63 14.23
CA PRO A 876 -30.58 14.83 15.05
C PRO A 876 -29.36 14.76 15.99
N SER A 877 -28.64 13.64 16.05
CA SER A 877 -27.46 13.47 16.91
C SER A 877 -26.14 13.95 16.28
N VAL A 878 -26.10 14.23 14.98
CA VAL A 878 -24.87 14.63 14.27
C VAL A 878 -24.91 16.14 13.99
N PRO A 879 -24.09 16.97 14.67
CA PRO A 879 -24.00 18.38 14.34
C PRO A 879 -23.25 18.59 13.03
N LEU A 880 -23.97 19.03 11.99
CA LEU A 880 -23.48 19.10 10.60
C LEU A 880 -22.89 20.46 10.20
N LYS A 881 -23.07 21.52 10.99
CA LYS A 881 -22.44 22.83 10.74
C LYS A 881 -21.40 23.13 11.82
N TRP A 882 -20.28 23.71 11.42
CA TRP A 882 -19.22 24.15 12.33
C TRP A 882 -19.76 25.06 13.45
N ASP A 883 -20.48 26.12 13.10
CA ASP A 883 -20.99 27.09 14.10
C ASP A 883 -22.06 26.51 15.04
N SER A 884 -22.71 25.42 14.63
CA SER A 884 -23.70 24.70 15.45
C SER A 884 -23.16 23.40 16.03
N ASN A 885 -21.86 23.11 15.85
CA ASN A 885 -21.21 21.96 16.43
C ASN A 885 -20.80 22.32 17.86
N PRO A 886 -21.37 21.66 18.88
CA PRO A 886 -21.03 21.93 20.28
C PRO A 886 -19.54 21.72 20.55
N ALA A 887 -18.84 20.88 19.78
CA ALA A 887 -17.39 20.86 19.81
C ALA A 887 -16.86 22.17 19.19
N ALA A 888 -17.00 22.42 17.89
CA ALA A 888 -16.39 23.57 17.24
C ALA A 888 -16.62 24.97 17.89
N GLY A 889 -17.83 25.27 18.36
CA GLY A 889 -18.14 26.54 19.03
C GLY A 889 -17.53 26.66 20.44
N GLU A 890 -17.28 25.52 21.09
CA GLU A 890 -16.62 25.43 22.39
C GLU A 890 -15.10 25.21 22.27
N LEU A 891 -14.59 24.75 21.11
CA LEU A 891 -13.21 24.33 20.84
C LEU A 891 -12.39 25.32 20.00
N ALA A 892 -12.98 26.42 19.50
CA ALA A 892 -12.17 27.48 18.88
C ALA A 892 -11.16 27.96 19.92
N PRO A 893 -9.84 27.81 19.69
CA PRO A 893 -8.85 28.18 20.68
C PRO A 893 -9.02 29.63 21.11
N THR A 894 -8.99 29.87 22.41
CA THR A 894 -9.07 31.22 22.99
C THR A 894 -7.99 32.17 22.47
N ASN A 895 -6.91 31.63 21.89
CA ASN A 895 -5.79 32.37 21.31
C ASN A 895 -5.89 32.66 19.79
N GLY A 896 -6.98 32.29 19.13
CA GLY A 896 -7.25 32.63 17.72
C GLY A 896 -6.51 31.80 16.67
N TRP A 897 -5.85 30.70 17.03
CA TRP A 897 -5.27 29.74 16.06
C TRP A 897 -6.32 28.77 15.53
N VAL A 898 -6.42 28.65 14.20
CA VAL A 898 -7.53 27.94 13.54
C VAL A 898 -7.00 26.75 12.72
N HIS A 899 -5.88 26.90 12.01
CA HIS A 899 -5.21 25.79 11.33
C HIS A 899 -3.74 26.11 11.00
N PRO A 900 -2.75 25.35 11.52
CA PRO A 900 -1.33 25.62 11.28
C PRO A 900 -0.79 24.99 9.98
N TYR A 901 -0.05 25.76 9.20
CA TYR A 901 0.72 25.31 8.03
C TYR A 901 2.19 25.72 8.17
N LEU A 902 3.11 24.76 8.06
CA LEU A 902 4.54 25.01 8.04
C LEU A 902 5.06 24.96 6.61
N PHE A 903 5.54 26.09 6.09
CA PHE A 903 6.10 26.22 4.75
C PHE A 903 7.62 26.38 4.85
N TYR A 904 8.37 25.59 4.10
CA TYR A 904 9.83 25.66 4.03
C TYR A 904 10.31 25.55 2.57
N ARG A 905 11.01 26.57 2.08
CA ARG A 905 11.48 26.69 0.69
C ARG A 905 10.36 26.51 -0.33
N CYS A 906 9.22 27.15 -0.09
CA CYS A 906 8.05 27.08 -0.96
C CYS A 906 7.91 28.33 -1.82
N ARG A 907 7.50 28.17 -3.08
CA ARG A 907 7.11 29.26 -3.98
C ARG A 907 5.74 28.99 -4.59
N PHE A 908 4.85 29.97 -4.47
CA PHE A 908 3.51 29.95 -5.05
C PHE A 908 3.29 31.20 -5.90
N GLY A 909 3.42 31.06 -7.23
CA GLY A 909 3.47 32.19 -8.14
C GLY A 909 4.66 33.09 -7.82
N GLN A 910 4.37 34.35 -7.45
CA GLN A 910 5.39 35.32 -7.05
C GLN A 910 5.69 35.32 -5.55
N LYS A 911 4.88 34.65 -4.71
CA LYS A 911 5.08 34.62 -3.25
C LYS A 911 6.05 33.51 -2.88
N GLU A 912 7.13 33.88 -2.20
CA GLU A 912 8.14 32.96 -1.67
C GLU A 912 8.06 32.89 -0.14
N TYR A 913 8.19 31.67 0.37
CA TYR A 913 8.25 31.36 1.79
C TYR A 913 9.54 30.57 2.02
N ASP A 914 10.58 31.25 2.48
CA ASP A 914 11.84 30.59 2.85
C ASP A 914 11.63 29.68 4.06
N TYR A 915 11.09 30.23 5.16
CA TYR A 915 10.62 29.44 6.29
C TYR A 915 9.55 30.18 7.10
N ALA A 916 8.31 29.69 7.09
CA ALA A 916 7.17 30.34 7.75
C ALA A 916 6.16 29.36 8.36
N LEU A 917 5.57 29.74 9.49
CA LEU A 917 4.39 29.11 10.09
C LEU A 917 3.17 30.02 9.90
N LEU A 918 2.12 29.48 9.28
CA LEU A 918 0.90 30.22 8.97
C LEU A 918 -0.25 29.71 9.82
N ASN A 919 -0.98 30.64 10.44
CA ASN A 919 -2.33 30.43 10.94
C ASN A 919 -3.32 30.86 9.87
N VAL A 920 -4.19 29.98 9.44
CA VAL A 920 -5.11 30.25 8.33
C VAL A 920 -6.55 30.05 8.77
N ASP A 921 -7.42 30.95 8.32
CA ASP A 921 -8.86 30.75 8.26
C ASP A 921 -9.24 30.20 6.88
N PRO A 922 -9.42 28.87 6.74
CA PRO A 922 -9.72 28.24 5.47
C PRO A 922 -11.17 28.47 5.01
N ASP A 923 -12.08 28.91 5.89
CA ASP A 923 -13.44 29.28 5.49
C ASP A 923 -13.44 30.61 4.73
N ARG A 924 -12.61 31.55 5.20
CA ARG A 924 -12.44 32.87 4.59
C ARG A 924 -11.33 32.92 3.54
N ASN A 925 -10.54 31.84 3.41
CA ASN A 925 -9.35 31.78 2.57
C ASN A 925 -8.36 32.92 2.87
N VAL A 926 -8.06 33.16 4.16
CA VAL A 926 -7.14 34.23 4.59
C VAL A 926 -6.12 33.74 5.60
N VAL A 927 -4.92 34.29 5.51
CA VAL A 927 -3.88 34.11 6.54
C VAL A 927 -4.19 35.06 7.69
N LEU A 928 -4.47 34.51 8.87
CA LEU A 928 -4.74 35.28 10.08
C LEU A 928 -3.45 35.75 10.74
N LYS A 929 -2.41 34.91 10.74
CA LYS A 929 -1.09 35.20 11.31
C LYS A 929 -0.02 34.49 10.49
N GLU A 930 1.06 35.19 10.16
CA GLU A 930 2.27 34.63 9.53
C GLU A 930 3.44 34.87 10.49
N ILE A 931 4.10 33.78 10.91
CA ILE A 931 5.31 33.82 11.72
C ILE A 931 6.48 33.43 10.81
N ARG A 932 7.39 34.37 10.57
CA ARG A 932 8.65 34.07 9.88
C ARG A 932 9.59 33.35 10.84
N LEU A 933 9.99 32.14 10.46
CA LEU A 933 10.89 31.29 11.25
C LEU A 933 12.34 31.39 10.81
N SER A 934 12.57 31.91 9.60
CA SER A 934 13.90 32.29 9.11
C SER A 934 14.42 33.47 9.95
N SER A 935 15.64 33.36 10.48
CA SER A 935 16.34 34.55 10.97
C SER A 935 16.53 35.48 9.78
N GLN A 936 15.88 36.64 9.75
CA GLN A 936 16.31 37.66 8.82
C GLN A 936 17.77 37.99 9.14
N THR A 937 18.68 37.55 8.27
CA THR A 937 19.93 38.27 8.01
C THR A 937 19.57 39.63 7.44
N GLU A 938 19.08 40.52 8.30
CA GLU A 938 19.31 41.95 8.16
C GLU A 938 20.34 42.33 9.23
N GLY A 939 21.63 42.11 8.92
CA GLY A 939 22.73 42.75 9.66
C GLY A 939 23.66 41.89 10.54
N ALA A 940 23.74 40.57 10.37
CA ALA A 940 24.81 39.79 11.05
C ALA A 940 26.13 39.84 10.24
N PRO A 941 27.27 40.22 10.85
CA PRO A 941 28.55 40.35 10.13
C PRO A 941 29.05 38.99 9.66
N ALA A 942 29.66 38.97 8.47
CA ALA A 942 30.24 37.78 7.86
C ALA A 942 31.14 37.00 8.84
N ARG A 943 30.91 35.69 8.94
CA ARG A 943 31.87 34.73 9.47
C ARG A 943 31.99 33.53 8.55
#